data_AF-A0A831VMN4-F1
#
_entry.id   AF-A0A831VMN4-F1
#
_cell.length_a   1.000
_cell.length_b   1.000
_cell.length_c   1.000
_cell.angle_alpha   90.00
_cell.angle_beta   90.00
_cell.angle_gamma   90.00
#
_symmetry.space_group_name_H-M   'P 1'
#
loop_
_entity.id
_entity.type
_entity.pdbx_description
1 polymer ?
#
loop_
_entity_poly.entity_id
_entity_poly.type
_entity_poly.pdbx_seq_one_letter_code
_entity_poly.pdbx_strand_id
1 'polypeptide(L)'
;MPFTPSPPLNINYKQFQAIAPAQLVTNNVPPGTSLIRVKGMPSWLKLLNPSVNGTDARFYLEVTDAADTLKAGSYSATLFFEAVGFNQGNEFVDRLPPAYAVTINIQATKRLVLTPSVLSFVFNTAEAVPAQKTVNIVSENSWAITKSESWVTVSTVNGSQNAAIKIGVDPVTLASGNYSATVTVKDGSFTEKITVSLTVSGAVTTQEYLYVNPQNLEFLSQVGVANPSQKRLIIDTGSNWDAAVSENWLQLGALSGTSGVNEILLSVNSPGLPTGIHQATVTVTANGIIKKAYVLLRVIEFALQGLQNGGLYYANDRNQIIASNIKDNSFLLLQIEASSENETKNFPLSQPYFKGVAKAVVGLEANYLIKSAEPPEVLASGITNPARPIVLDIDAFEEDRFTGVTVNFGTYANVNFLKGTTPKVAGRASYVPYQIFVSSKAYVQITTVAFEAPDDIKITGAVTTTINGALPNGLYLYTATIALSDYDLESGDELDIVFGNQAMKVVINNDYTELCTIAFQNEWGAYELFETRGFLNDTSKVSQTISTKSVDGKKVSRIIEADRDGEYELHTGFISSQAELDWLAKLLNAKRFFLYVRGERIEVILMTKTFEVYETRKHINAYRLQFKRAIV
;
A
#
# COMPACT_ATOMS: atom_id res chain seq x y z
N MET A 1 45.46 -23.55 72.52
CA MET A 1 45.74 -24.98 72.81
C MET A 1 45.69 -25.71 71.47
N PRO A 2 46.56 -26.70 71.18
CA PRO A 2 46.70 -27.21 69.82
C PRO A 2 45.51 -28.10 69.42
N PHE A 3 45.09 -28.00 68.17
CA PHE A 3 44.17 -28.96 67.57
C PHE A 3 44.86 -30.31 67.38
N THR A 4 44.09 -31.40 67.49
CA THR A 4 44.53 -32.76 67.15
C THR A 4 43.57 -33.35 66.12
N PRO A 5 44.03 -33.77 64.92
CA PRO A 5 45.40 -33.64 64.40
C PRO A 5 45.82 -32.17 64.23
N SER A 6 47.14 -31.92 64.17
CA SER A 6 47.65 -30.56 63.95
C SER A 6 47.37 -30.09 62.52
N PRO A 7 47.02 -28.81 62.29
CA PRO A 7 46.86 -28.28 60.94
C PRO A 7 48.20 -28.22 60.16
N PRO A 8 48.21 -28.35 58.82
CA PRO A 8 47.03 -28.50 57.96
C PRO A 8 46.49 -29.94 57.89
N LEU A 9 45.16 -30.08 57.87
CA LEU A 9 44.51 -31.34 57.51
C LEU A 9 44.52 -31.51 55.98
N ASN A 10 45.20 -32.54 55.48
CA ASN A 10 45.28 -32.83 54.05
C ASN A 10 44.29 -33.91 53.63
N ILE A 11 43.46 -33.63 52.63
CA ILE A 11 42.44 -34.56 52.12
C ILE A 11 42.67 -34.77 50.62
N ASN A 12 42.74 -36.01 50.15
CA ASN A 12 42.75 -36.34 48.73
C ASN A 12 41.35 -36.73 48.30
N TYR A 13 40.83 -36.09 47.25
CA TYR A 13 39.49 -36.35 46.74
C TYR A 13 39.53 -36.51 45.22
N LYS A 14 39.01 -37.63 44.73
CA LYS A 14 38.81 -37.86 43.30
C LYS A 14 37.34 -37.60 42.97
N GLN A 15 37.08 -36.73 41.99
CA GLN A 15 35.74 -36.26 41.69
C GLN A 15 34.78 -37.41 41.37
N PHE A 16 33.52 -37.30 41.82
CA PHE A 16 32.42 -38.24 41.63
C PHE A 16 32.63 -39.62 42.28
N GLN A 17 33.62 -39.74 43.16
CA GLN A 17 33.77 -40.91 44.03
C GLN A 17 33.10 -40.67 45.39
N ALA A 18 32.86 -41.78 46.12
CA ALA A 18 32.32 -41.71 47.47
C ALA A 18 33.18 -40.80 48.36
N ILE A 19 32.52 -39.89 49.09
CA ILE A 19 33.16 -38.97 50.02
C ILE A 19 33.98 -39.76 51.06
N ALA A 20 35.21 -39.32 51.30
CA ALA A 20 36.08 -39.91 52.31
C ALA A 20 35.47 -39.76 53.73
N PRO A 21 35.65 -40.75 54.63
CA PRO A 21 35.10 -40.68 55.97
C PRO A 21 35.49 -39.40 56.73
N ALA A 22 34.52 -38.83 57.45
CA ALA A 22 34.71 -37.61 58.23
C ALA A 22 35.89 -37.75 59.22
N GLN A 23 36.76 -36.75 59.25
CA GLN A 23 37.97 -36.74 60.08
C GLN A 23 37.66 -36.10 61.45
N LEU A 24 37.91 -36.85 62.53
CA LEU A 24 37.77 -36.34 63.90
C LEU A 24 38.85 -35.29 64.19
N VAL A 25 38.43 -34.15 64.72
CA VAL A 25 39.30 -33.09 65.22
C VAL A 25 38.90 -32.76 66.66
N THR A 26 39.89 -32.70 67.54
CA THR A 26 39.73 -32.31 68.94
C THR A 26 40.55 -31.07 69.28
N ASN A 27 40.09 -30.30 70.28
CA ASN A 27 40.82 -29.16 70.83
C ASN A 27 40.41 -28.94 72.29
N ASN A 28 41.29 -28.38 73.11
CA ASN A 28 40.96 -27.96 74.46
C ASN A 28 40.37 -26.54 74.47
N VAL A 29 39.24 -26.36 75.14
CA VAL A 29 38.48 -25.11 75.21
C VAL A 29 38.41 -24.56 76.63
N PRO A 30 38.21 -23.24 76.80
CA PRO A 30 38.05 -22.63 78.11
C PRO A 30 36.89 -23.25 78.91
N PRO A 31 36.99 -23.33 80.26
CA PRO A 31 35.87 -23.73 81.11
C PRO A 31 34.63 -22.86 80.89
N GLY A 32 33.45 -23.47 80.85
CA GLY A 32 32.19 -22.76 80.59
C GLY A 32 31.80 -22.66 79.11
N THR A 33 32.60 -23.22 78.20
CA THR A 33 32.24 -23.36 76.79
C THR A 33 31.03 -24.29 76.64
N SER A 34 29.99 -23.80 75.98
CA SER A 34 28.74 -24.53 75.71
C SER A 34 28.66 -25.05 74.27
N LEU A 35 29.25 -24.35 73.31
CA LEU A 35 29.28 -24.77 71.90
C LEU A 35 30.54 -24.26 71.18
N ILE A 36 30.78 -24.83 70.00
CA ILE A 36 31.83 -24.38 69.07
C ILE A 36 31.18 -23.76 67.84
N ARG A 37 31.59 -22.53 67.52
CA ARG A 37 31.24 -21.85 66.28
C ARG A 37 32.45 -21.85 65.36
N VAL A 38 32.23 -22.07 64.07
CA VAL A 38 33.29 -22.05 63.05
C VAL A 38 33.02 -20.95 62.03
N LYS A 39 34.07 -20.24 61.63
CA LYS A 39 34.06 -19.24 60.56
C LYS A 39 35.07 -19.63 59.48
N GLY A 40 34.83 -19.18 58.25
CA GLY A 40 35.70 -19.45 57.11
C GLY A 40 35.51 -20.82 56.46
N MET A 41 34.37 -21.49 56.70
CA MET A 41 34.08 -22.80 56.09
C MET A 41 33.89 -22.65 54.57
N PRO A 42 34.70 -23.32 53.74
CA PRO A 42 34.52 -23.33 52.30
C PRO A 42 33.34 -24.21 51.90
N SER A 43 32.78 -24.00 50.71
CA SER A 43 31.63 -24.79 50.22
C SER A 43 31.90 -26.29 50.10
N TRP A 44 33.17 -26.70 49.94
CA TRP A 44 33.59 -28.10 49.79
C TRP A 44 33.81 -28.84 51.12
N LEU A 45 33.61 -28.19 52.27
CA LEU A 45 33.83 -28.77 53.60
C LEU A 45 32.65 -28.46 54.52
N LYS A 46 32.29 -29.41 55.39
CA LYS A 46 31.29 -29.19 56.44
C LYS A 46 31.78 -29.68 57.80
N LEU A 47 31.21 -29.07 58.85
CA LEU A 47 31.40 -29.47 60.24
C LEU A 47 30.27 -30.41 60.66
N LEU A 48 30.61 -31.54 61.27
CA LEU A 48 29.65 -32.49 61.80
C LEU A 48 29.87 -32.71 63.30
N ASN A 49 28.76 -32.92 64.02
CA ASN A 49 28.71 -33.31 65.42
C ASN A 49 29.65 -32.53 66.36
N PRO A 50 29.66 -31.17 66.33
CA PRO A 50 30.40 -30.42 67.32
C PRO A 50 29.85 -30.68 68.71
N SER A 51 30.72 -31.05 69.64
CA SER A 51 30.36 -31.25 71.05
C SER A 51 31.50 -30.84 71.97
N VAL A 52 31.12 -30.43 73.18
CA VAL A 52 32.05 -30.00 74.24
C VAL A 52 31.74 -30.80 75.49
N ASN A 53 32.77 -31.36 76.12
CA ASN A 53 32.67 -32.07 77.39
C ASN A 53 33.75 -31.57 78.34
N GLY A 54 33.36 -30.82 79.37
CA GLY A 54 34.30 -30.14 80.25
C GLY A 54 35.15 -29.13 79.46
N THR A 55 36.46 -29.40 79.38
CA THR A 55 37.42 -28.59 78.61
C THR A 55 37.75 -29.18 77.25
N ASP A 56 37.10 -30.25 76.81
CA ASP A 56 37.43 -30.94 75.55
C ASP A 56 36.35 -30.70 74.51
N ALA A 57 36.72 -30.11 73.37
CA ALA A 57 35.88 -29.99 72.19
C ALA A 57 36.25 -31.06 71.16
N ARG A 58 35.21 -31.64 70.53
CA ARG A 58 35.35 -32.60 69.42
C ARG A 58 34.35 -32.30 68.32
N PHE A 59 34.77 -32.46 67.08
CA PHE A 59 33.94 -32.30 65.89
C PHE A 59 34.56 -33.08 64.72
N TYR A 60 33.80 -33.28 63.66
CA TYR A 60 34.30 -33.92 62.44
C TYR A 60 34.29 -32.95 61.27
N LEU A 61 35.32 -33.04 60.43
CA LEU A 61 35.37 -32.35 59.15
C LEU A 61 35.16 -33.36 58.03
N GLU A 62 34.17 -33.11 57.19
CA GLU A 62 33.82 -33.98 56.05
C GLU A 62 33.78 -33.17 54.76
N VAL A 63 34.33 -33.74 53.68
CA VAL A 63 34.21 -33.17 52.34
C VAL A 63 32.76 -33.26 51.88
N THR A 64 32.27 -32.26 51.17
CA THR A 64 30.92 -32.27 50.59
C THR A 64 30.97 -32.54 49.09
N ASP A 65 29.84 -32.94 48.50
CA ASP A 65 29.69 -33.13 47.04
C ASP A 65 30.03 -31.85 46.23
N ALA A 66 30.03 -30.66 46.84
CA ALA A 66 30.48 -29.43 46.17
C ALA A 66 31.95 -29.50 45.69
N ALA A 67 32.77 -30.42 46.24
CA ALA A 67 34.13 -30.68 45.78
C ALA A 67 34.17 -31.17 44.31
N ASP A 68 33.09 -31.76 43.79
CA ASP A 68 33.00 -32.19 42.39
C ASP A 68 33.00 -31.04 41.39
N THR A 69 32.69 -29.83 41.85
CA THR A 69 32.69 -28.63 41.00
C THR A 69 34.06 -27.96 40.89
N LEU A 70 35.03 -28.35 41.73
CA LEU A 70 36.37 -27.79 41.73
C LEU A 70 37.19 -28.35 40.56
N LYS A 71 38.10 -27.55 40.00
CA LYS A 71 39.04 -28.06 39.00
C LYS A 71 40.09 -28.94 39.69
N ALA A 72 40.75 -29.84 38.96
CA ALA A 72 41.89 -30.56 39.51
C ALA A 72 42.97 -29.59 40.01
N GLY A 73 43.46 -29.79 41.23
CA GLY A 73 44.34 -28.85 41.90
C GLY A 73 44.22 -28.89 43.42
N SER A 74 45.04 -28.10 44.10
CA SER A 74 45.07 -28.00 45.56
C SER A 74 44.34 -26.73 46.03
N TYR A 75 43.41 -26.88 46.97
CA TYR A 75 42.64 -25.78 47.55
C TYR A 75 42.85 -25.76 49.05
N SER A 76 43.08 -24.58 49.61
CA SER A 76 43.27 -24.42 51.06
C SER A 76 42.24 -23.47 51.65
N ALA A 77 41.72 -23.83 52.82
CA ALA A 77 40.86 -22.99 53.63
C ALA A 77 41.45 -22.85 55.04
N THR A 78 41.28 -21.67 55.62
CA THR A 78 41.68 -21.39 57.00
C THR A 78 40.43 -21.21 57.84
N LEU A 79 40.20 -22.14 58.77
CA LEU A 79 39.05 -22.14 59.65
C LEU A 79 39.39 -21.42 60.96
N PHE A 80 38.47 -20.58 61.43
CA PHE A 80 38.57 -19.92 62.73
C PHE A 80 37.50 -20.49 63.65
N PHE A 81 37.95 -21.13 64.73
CA PHE A 81 37.05 -21.69 65.74
C PHE A 81 36.89 -20.73 66.91
N GLU A 82 35.65 -20.63 67.37
CA GLU A 82 35.22 -19.80 68.49
C GLU A 82 34.57 -20.71 69.54
N ALA A 83 35.10 -20.72 70.75
CA ALA A 83 34.48 -21.33 71.92
C ALA A 83 33.48 -20.33 72.50
N VAL A 84 32.22 -20.75 72.59
CA VAL A 84 31.11 -19.88 73.01
C VAL A 84 30.51 -20.40 74.31
N GLY A 85 30.49 -19.55 75.34
CA GLY A 85 29.85 -19.81 76.63
C GLY A 85 28.70 -18.83 76.89
N PHE A 86 27.81 -19.19 77.80
CA PHE A 86 26.70 -18.33 78.23
C PHE A 86 26.72 -18.15 79.74
N ASN A 87 26.69 -16.92 80.21
CA ASN A 87 26.54 -16.61 81.64
C ASN A 87 25.42 -15.60 81.83
N GLN A 88 24.39 -15.96 82.60
CA GLN A 88 23.19 -15.16 82.86
C GLN A 88 22.57 -14.54 81.58
N GLY A 89 22.56 -15.28 80.48
CA GLY A 89 21.98 -14.85 79.20
C GLY A 89 22.91 -14.06 78.27
N ASN A 90 24.11 -13.69 78.70
CA ASN A 90 25.11 -13.03 77.85
C ASN A 90 26.08 -14.05 77.22
N GLU A 91 26.36 -13.87 75.92
CA GLU A 91 27.30 -14.67 75.14
C GLU A 91 28.74 -14.20 75.37
N PHE A 92 29.64 -15.14 75.69
CA PHE A 92 31.09 -14.92 75.76
C PHE A 92 31.75 -15.74 74.67
N VAL A 93 32.63 -15.12 73.88
CA VAL A 93 33.24 -15.74 72.71
C VAL A 93 34.76 -15.65 72.81
N ASP A 94 35.41 -16.82 72.92
CA ASP A 94 36.87 -16.94 72.90
C ASP A 94 37.32 -17.55 71.57
N ARG A 95 38.22 -16.86 70.88
CA ARG A 95 38.85 -17.42 69.66
C ARG A 95 39.86 -18.49 70.07
N LEU A 96 39.88 -19.61 69.35
CA LEU A 96 40.81 -20.71 69.57
C LEU A 96 42.00 -20.62 68.60
N PRO A 97 43.16 -20.07 69.03
CA PRO A 97 44.38 -20.07 68.20
C PRO A 97 45.14 -21.40 68.30
N PRO A 98 45.87 -21.80 67.22
CA PRO A 98 45.97 -21.12 65.92
C PRO A 98 44.76 -21.39 65.02
N ALA A 99 44.58 -20.62 63.94
CA ALA A 99 43.60 -20.97 62.92
C ALA A 99 43.89 -22.37 62.32
N TYR A 100 42.87 -23.11 61.92
CA TYR A 100 43.00 -24.48 61.44
C TYR A 100 43.00 -24.52 59.92
N ALA A 101 44.16 -24.78 59.34
CA ALA A 101 44.29 -24.94 57.89
C ALA A 101 43.77 -26.31 57.45
N VAL A 102 43.02 -26.34 56.34
CA VAL A 102 42.58 -27.56 55.66
C VAL A 102 42.93 -27.43 54.19
N THR A 103 43.60 -28.43 53.64
CA THR A 103 43.97 -28.50 52.23
C THR A 103 43.31 -29.72 51.59
N ILE A 104 42.59 -29.51 50.51
CA ILE A 104 42.02 -30.58 49.68
C ILE A 104 42.74 -30.64 48.33
N ASN A 105 43.18 -31.83 47.93
CA ASN A 105 43.77 -32.11 46.63
C ASN A 105 42.73 -32.81 45.75
N ILE A 106 42.28 -32.12 44.71
CA ILE A 106 41.28 -32.59 43.76
C ILE A 106 41.96 -33.31 42.60
N GLN A 107 41.63 -34.57 42.40
CA GLN A 107 42.01 -35.36 41.23
C GLN A 107 40.84 -35.43 40.25
N ALA A 108 41.11 -35.10 38.98
CA ALA A 108 40.11 -35.23 37.92
C ALA A 108 39.79 -36.69 37.62
N THR A 109 38.51 -36.99 37.48
CA THR A 109 38.02 -38.27 36.95
C THR A 109 37.94 -38.19 35.44
N LYS A 110 38.51 -39.18 34.73
CA LYS A 110 38.30 -39.31 33.27
C LYS A 110 36.92 -39.86 33.03
N ARG A 111 35.95 -38.97 32.84
CA ARG A 111 34.56 -39.33 32.57
C ARG A 111 34.43 -40.13 31.28
N LEU A 112 33.47 -41.06 31.25
CA LEU A 112 33.01 -41.71 30.03
C LEU A 112 32.61 -40.64 29.00
N VAL A 113 33.27 -40.62 27.85
CA VAL A 113 32.93 -39.74 26.72
C VAL A 113 32.87 -40.58 25.45
N LEU A 114 31.81 -40.37 24.67
CA LEU A 114 31.59 -41.01 23.38
C LEU A 114 31.72 -39.96 22.28
N THR A 115 32.51 -40.21 21.25
CA THR A 115 32.67 -39.28 20.13
C THR A 115 32.68 -40.02 18.79
N PRO A 116 31.72 -39.75 17.89
CA PRO A 116 30.55 -38.85 18.04
C PRO A 116 29.41 -39.47 18.89
N SER A 117 28.55 -38.62 19.47
CA SER A 117 27.35 -39.03 20.23
C SER A 117 26.07 -39.11 19.38
N VAL A 118 26.15 -38.79 18.08
CA VAL A 118 25.07 -38.94 17.11
C VAL A 118 25.63 -39.56 15.84
N LEU A 119 24.95 -40.58 15.34
CA LEU A 119 25.28 -41.25 14.09
C LEU A 119 24.05 -41.26 13.19
N SER A 120 24.20 -40.75 11.97
CA SER A 120 23.14 -40.77 10.97
C SER A 120 23.51 -41.68 9.81
N PHE A 121 22.61 -42.57 9.42
CA PHE A 121 22.75 -43.47 8.28
C PHE A 121 21.60 -43.20 7.30
N VAL A 122 21.91 -43.31 6.01
CA VAL A 122 20.92 -43.26 4.93
C VAL A 122 21.09 -44.54 4.14
N PHE A 123 20.00 -45.27 3.94
CA PHE A 123 19.98 -46.51 3.18
C PHE A 123 18.92 -46.45 2.10
N ASN A 124 19.35 -46.56 0.84
CA ASN A 124 18.46 -46.78 -0.28
C ASN A 124 18.32 -48.28 -0.51
N THR A 125 17.09 -48.81 -0.66
CA THR A 125 16.88 -50.27 -0.80
C THR A 125 17.47 -50.88 -2.08
N ALA A 126 17.92 -50.04 -3.02
CA ALA A 126 18.62 -50.44 -4.25
C ALA A 126 20.17 -50.37 -4.14
N GLU A 127 20.71 -49.96 -2.98
CA GLU A 127 22.14 -49.78 -2.74
C GLU A 127 22.67 -50.76 -1.69
N ALA A 128 23.99 -50.83 -1.53
CA ALA A 128 24.61 -51.62 -0.48
C ALA A 128 24.34 -51.00 0.92
N VAL A 129 24.35 -51.84 1.95
CA VAL A 129 24.18 -51.40 3.35
C VAL A 129 25.25 -50.35 3.71
N PRO A 130 24.89 -49.26 4.43
CA PRO A 130 25.83 -48.19 4.73
C PRO A 130 27.03 -48.68 5.56
N ALA A 131 28.22 -48.14 5.27
CA ALA A 131 29.42 -48.47 6.02
C ALA A 131 29.30 -48.10 7.50
N GLN A 132 29.81 -48.97 8.38
CA GLN A 132 29.83 -48.73 9.82
C GLN A 132 30.67 -47.49 10.16
N LYS A 133 30.22 -46.72 11.16
CA LYS A 133 30.91 -45.52 11.66
C LYS A 133 31.69 -45.82 12.94
N THR A 134 32.89 -45.30 13.03
CA THR A 134 33.73 -45.43 14.23
C THR A 134 33.28 -44.46 15.32
N VAL A 135 33.20 -44.96 16.55
CA VAL A 135 33.00 -44.17 17.76
C VAL A 135 34.17 -44.41 18.70
N ASN A 136 34.77 -43.32 19.16
CA ASN A 136 35.81 -43.35 20.18
C ASN A 136 35.16 -43.31 21.57
N ILE A 137 35.58 -44.23 22.42
CA ILE A 137 35.22 -44.29 23.83
C ILE A 137 36.45 -43.82 24.61
N VAL A 138 36.27 -42.79 25.44
CA VAL A 138 37.24 -42.38 26.45
C VAL A 138 36.68 -42.77 27.81
N SER A 139 37.37 -43.62 28.55
CA SER A 139 37.03 -44.01 29.92
C SER A 139 38.28 -44.52 30.63
N GLU A 140 38.29 -44.46 31.95
CA GLU A 140 39.32 -45.10 32.79
C GLU A 140 38.87 -46.47 33.35
N ASN A 141 37.62 -46.87 33.10
CA ASN A 141 37.00 -48.08 33.62
C ASN A 141 36.70 -49.11 32.51
N SER A 142 36.28 -50.32 32.91
CA SER A 142 35.67 -51.30 32.01
C SER A 142 34.24 -50.90 31.68
N TRP A 143 33.83 -51.07 30.42
CA TRP A 143 32.52 -50.64 29.93
C TRP A 143 31.78 -51.73 29.14
N ALA A 144 30.45 -51.61 29.14
CA ALA A 144 29.50 -52.49 28.46
C ALA A 144 28.49 -51.69 27.63
N ILE A 145 28.04 -52.26 26.53
CA ILE A 145 27.19 -51.63 25.52
C ILE A 145 25.87 -52.40 25.38
N THR A 146 24.76 -51.67 25.40
CA THR A 146 23.42 -52.20 25.05
C THR A 146 22.78 -51.38 23.94
N LYS A 147 21.98 -52.04 23.10
CA LYS A 147 21.24 -51.40 21.99
C LYS A 147 19.74 -51.50 22.23
N SER A 148 19.01 -50.43 21.91
CA SER A 148 17.54 -50.42 22.05
C SER A 148 16.83 -51.21 20.94
N GLU A 149 17.45 -51.30 19.75
CA GLU A 149 16.83 -51.89 18.57
C GLU A 149 17.71 -52.97 17.95
N SER A 150 17.08 -53.99 17.36
CA SER A 150 17.78 -55.13 16.74
C SER A 150 18.57 -54.74 15.49
N TRP A 151 18.07 -53.77 14.70
CA TRP A 151 18.66 -53.27 13.46
C TRP A 151 19.96 -52.47 13.65
N VAL A 152 20.37 -52.16 14.88
CA VAL A 152 21.69 -51.55 15.15
C VAL A 152 22.75 -52.64 15.34
N THR A 153 23.92 -52.48 14.72
CA THR A 153 25.06 -53.40 14.89
C THR A 153 26.22 -52.71 15.61
N VAL A 154 26.96 -53.44 16.45
CA VAL A 154 28.14 -52.95 17.18
C VAL A 154 29.28 -53.96 17.06
N SER A 155 30.52 -53.49 16.92
CA SER A 155 31.69 -54.38 16.73
C SER A 155 32.11 -55.16 17.97
N THR A 156 31.76 -54.67 19.17
CA THR A 156 31.93 -55.36 20.45
C THR A 156 30.87 -54.85 21.42
N VAL A 157 30.49 -55.67 22.40
CA VAL A 157 29.54 -55.31 23.46
C VAL A 157 30.23 -54.94 24.77
N ASN A 158 31.52 -55.24 24.92
CA ASN A 158 32.30 -54.93 26.14
C ASN A 158 33.72 -54.48 25.77
N GLY A 159 34.36 -53.74 26.68
CA GLY A 159 35.76 -53.36 26.59
C GLY A 159 36.27 -52.65 27.85
N SER A 160 37.46 -52.07 27.77
CA SER A 160 38.04 -51.34 28.89
C SER A 160 38.88 -50.16 28.42
N GLN A 161 39.01 -49.17 29.29
CA GLN A 161 39.77 -47.94 29.04
C GLN A 161 39.35 -47.26 27.72
N ASN A 162 40.26 -46.52 27.11
CA ASN A 162 40.04 -45.91 25.81
C ASN A 162 39.99 -46.96 24.71
N ALA A 163 39.00 -46.88 23.83
CA ALA A 163 38.85 -47.79 22.70
C ALA A 163 38.16 -47.13 21.50
N ALA A 164 38.27 -47.75 20.34
CA ALA A 164 37.49 -47.40 19.15
C ALA A 164 36.59 -48.58 18.77
N ILE A 165 35.30 -48.35 18.68
CA ILE A 165 34.29 -49.34 18.25
C ILE A 165 33.66 -48.90 16.93
N LYS A 166 33.07 -49.84 16.19
CA LYS A 166 32.27 -49.53 15.01
C LYS A 166 30.79 -49.78 15.31
N ILE A 167 29.95 -48.84 14.90
CA ILE A 167 28.49 -48.94 14.95
C ILE A 167 27.95 -48.89 13.54
N GLY A 168 27.07 -49.81 13.20
CA GLY A 168 26.40 -49.88 11.90
C GLY A 168 24.91 -50.09 12.03
N VAL A 169 24.28 -50.31 10.88
CA VAL A 169 22.85 -50.59 10.73
C VAL A 169 22.67 -51.84 9.87
N ASP A 170 21.61 -52.60 10.14
CA ASP A 170 21.13 -53.72 9.34
C ASP A 170 19.67 -53.44 8.95
N PRO A 171 19.45 -52.75 7.81
CA PRO A 171 18.12 -52.27 7.41
C PRO A 171 17.30 -53.30 6.61
N VAL A 172 17.80 -54.52 6.42
CA VAL A 172 17.26 -55.50 5.44
C VAL A 172 15.78 -55.83 5.66
N THR A 173 15.30 -55.77 6.90
CA THR A 173 13.90 -56.07 7.26
C THR A 173 13.06 -54.82 7.55
N LEU A 174 13.58 -53.62 7.34
CA LEU A 174 12.90 -52.35 7.64
C LEU A 174 12.19 -51.80 6.40
N ALA A 175 10.97 -51.28 6.59
CA ALA A 175 10.24 -50.55 5.56
C ALA A 175 10.85 -49.16 5.32
N SER A 176 10.39 -48.45 4.29
CA SER A 176 10.79 -47.04 4.10
C SER A 176 10.30 -46.18 5.26
N GLY A 177 11.15 -45.30 5.77
CA GLY A 177 10.83 -44.44 6.90
C GLY A 177 12.05 -43.96 7.67
N ASN A 178 11.81 -43.17 8.71
CA ASN A 178 12.85 -42.70 9.63
C ASN A 178 12.80 -43.53 10.92
N TYR A 179 13.92 -44.14 11.25
CA TYR A 179 14.12 -44.96 12.44
C TYR A 179 15.10 -44.27 13.38
N SER A 180 14.86 -44.41 14.68
CA SER A 180 15.73 -43.90 15.73
C SER A 180 15.98 -44.99 16.76
N ALA A 181 17.24 -45.16 17.14
CA ALA A 181 17.67 -46.07 18.19
C ALA A 181 18.67 -45.39 19.11
N THR A 182 18.84 -45.99 20.29
CA THR A 182 19.83 -45.57 21.28
C THR A 182 20.80 -46.70 21.54
N VAL A 183 22.09 -46.41 21.45
CA VAL A 183 23.17 -47.26 21.96
C VAL A 183 23.61 -46.69 23.30
N THR A 184 23.52 -47.47 24.37
CA THR A 184 23.88 -47.06 25.73
C THR A 184 25.20 -47.70 26.11
N VAL A 185 26.17 -46.90 26.56
CA VAL A 185 27.47 -47.36 27.08
C VAL A 185 27.52 -47.05 28.57
N LYS A 186 27.88 -48.06 29.38
CA LYS A 186 28.03 -47.93 30.84
C LYS A 186 29.42 -48.37 31.24
N ASP A 187 30.14 -47.55 32.01
CA ASP A 187 31.48 -47.88 32.54
C ASP A 187 31.50 -48.21 34.05
N GLY A 188 30.31 -48.47 34.60
CA GLY A 188 30.09 -48.72 36.03
C GLY A 188 29.89 -47.45 36.87
N SER A 189 30.49 -46.32 36.47
CA SER A 189 30.34 -45.02 37.16
C SER A 189 29.45 -44.06 36.39
N PHE A 190 29.53 -44.08 35.06
CA PHE A 190 28.82 -43.18 34.16
C PHE A 190 28.05 -43.97 33.09
N THR A 191 26.99 -43.35 32.59
CA THR A 191 26.18 -43.86 31.48
C THR A 191 26.09 -42.79 30.41
N GLU A 192 26.54 -43.10 29.20
CA GLU A 192 26.46 -42.21 28.03
C GLU A 192 25.70 -42.91 26.90
N LYS A 193 25.12 -42.11 26.00
CA LYS A 193 24.26 -42.59 24.93
C LYS A 193 24.70 -42.07 23.57
N ILE A 194 24.51 -42.89 22.55
CA ILE A 194 24.65 -42.51 21.13
C ILE A 194 23.28 -42.64 20.49
N THR A 195 22.82 -41.55 19.89
CA THR A 195 21.61 -41.55 19.07
C THR A 195 21.96 -42.04 17.67
N VAL A 196 21.30 -43.10 17.21
CA VAL A 196 21.44 -43.63 15.86
C VAL A 196 20.17 -43.30 15.09
N SER A 197 20.28 -42.44 14.08
CA SER A 197 19.20 -42.20 13.12
C SER A 197 19.47 -42.97 11.83
N LEU A 198 18.43 -43.59 11.28
CA LEU A 198 18.46 -44.29 10.02
C LEU A 198 17.29 -43.82 9.17
N THR A 199 17.58 -43.24 8.02
CA THR A 199 16.57 -43.00 6.98
C THR A 199 16.64 -44.13 5.96
N VAL A 200 15.56 -44.90 5.84
CA VAL A 200 15.37 -45.91 4.80
C VAL A 200 14.52 -45.29 3.70
N SER A 201 15.09 -45.10 2.52
CA SER A 201 14.37 -44.69 1.32
C SER A 201 14.18 -45.91 0.42
N GLY A 202 12.92 -46.27 0.18
CA GLY A 202 12.54 -47.19 -0.89
C GLY A 202 12.41 -46.44 -2.23
N ALA A 203 12.24 -47.18 -3.32
CA ALA A 203 11.68 -46.58 -4.52
C ALA A 203 10.30 -45.98 -4.17
N VAL A 204 10.13 -44.67 -4.40
CA VAL A 204 8.83 -44.01 -4.28
C VAL A 204 7.85 -44.76 -5.18
N THR A 205 6.90 -45.48 -4.57
CA THR A 205 5.72 -45.90 -5.32
C THR A 205 4.88 -44.64 -5.57
N THR A 206 4.21 -44.58 -6.71
CA THR A 206 3.43 -43.43 -7.22
C THR A 206 2.17 -43.12 -6.38
N GLN A 207 2.18 -43.38 -5.07
CA GLN A 207 0.98 -43.54 -4.25
C GLN A 207 0.92 -42.64 -2.99
N GLU A 208 1.90 -41.77 -2.73
CA GLU A 208 1.84 -40.76 -1.65
C GLU A 208 2.07 -39.34 -2.20
N TYR A 209 0.97 -38.64 -2.47
CA TYR A 209 0.97 -37.27 -2.98
C TYR A 209 -0.32 -36.55 -2.57
N LEU A 210 -0.31 -35.21 -2.58
CA LEU A 210 -1.50 -34.36 -2.42
C LEU A 210 -1.35 -33.09 -3.26
N TYR A 211 -2.22 -32.96 -4.25
CA TYR A 211 -2.37 -31.78 -5.10
C TYR A 211 -3.75 -31.16 -4.88
N VAL A 212 -3.78 -29.83 -4.79
CA VAL A 212 -5.00 -29.04 -4.62
C VAL A 212 -4.98 -27.94 -5.68
N ASN A 213 -6.00 -27.90 -6.53
CA ASN A 213 -6.10 -26.96 -7.64
C ASN A 213 -7.55 -26.50 -7.86
N PRO A 214 -7.83 -25.20 -8.02
CA PRO A 214 -6.91 -24.06 -7.94
C PRO A 214 -6.50 -23.73 -6.48
N GLN A 215 -5.36 -23.05 -6.31
CA GLN A 215 -4.92 -22.56 -4.99
C GLN A 215 -5.56 -21.23 -4.58
N ASN A 216 -6.19 -20.51 -5.51
CA ASN A 216 -6.87 -19.25 -5.24
C ASN A 216 -8.24 -19.26 -5.91
N LEU A 217 -9.29 -18.94 -5.15
CA LEU A 217 -10.65 -18.79 -5.64
C LEU A 217 -11.20 -17.44 -5.20
N GLU A 218 -11.84 -16.70 -6.11
CA GLU A 218 -12.48 -15.43 -5.79
C GLU A 218 -13.98 -15.52 -6.00
N PHE A 219 -14.80 -15.31 -4.98
CA PHE A 219 -16.25 -15.14 -5.11
C PHE A 219 -16.60 -13.65 -5.09
N LEU A 220 -17.67 -13.31 -5.82
CA LEU A 220 -18.24 -11.98 -5.85
C LEU A 220 -19.71 -12.08 -5.44
N SER A 221 -20.11 -11.35 -4.39
CA SER A 221 -21.48 -11.30 -3.89
C SER A 221 -21.96 -9.86 -3.77
N GLN A 222 -23.28 -9.70 -3.77
CA GLN A 222 -23.95 -8.45 -3.45
C GLN A 222 -24.51 -8.53 -2.02
N VAL A 223 -24.43 -7.44 -1.26
CA VAL A 223 -25.02 -7.37 0.09
C VAL A 223 -26.49 -7.77 0.08
N GLY A 224 -26.89 -8.58 1.06
CA GLY A 224 -28.28 -9.00 1.25
C GLY A 224 -28.80 -10.00 0.21
N VAL A 225 -27.98 -10.39 -0.78
CA VAL A 225 -28.37 -11.31 -1.85
C VAL A 225 -27.58 -12.61 -1.72
N ALA A 226 -28.27 -13.74 -1.87
CA ALA A 226 -27.61 -15.05 -1.85
C ALA A 226 -26.70 -15.22 -3.09
N ASN A 227 -25.50 -15.75 -2.89
CA ASN A 227 -24.59 -16.04 -3.99
C ASN A 227 -25.03 -17.31 -4.73
N PRO A 228 -25.36 -17.26 -6.02
CA PRO A 228 -25.75 -18.45 -6.78
C PRO A 228 -24.55 -19.23 -7.33
N SER A 229 -23.35 -18.66 -7.30
CA SER A 229 -22.17 -19.23 -7.94
C SER A 229 -21.54 -20.33 -7.09
N GLN A 230 -21.13 -21.40 -7.75
CA GLN A 230 -20.33 -22.47 -7.17
C GLN A 230 -18.98 -22.53 -7.88
N LYS A 231 -17.92 -22.80 -7.12
CA LYS A 231 -16.57 -22.98 -7.68
C LYS A 231 -16.04 -24.37 -7.39
N ARG A 232 -15.21 -24.89 -8.28
CA ARG A 232 -14.67 -26.24 -8.17
C ARG A 232 -13.28 -26.20 -7.55
N LEU A 233 -13.02 -27.13 -6.63
CA LEU A 233 -11.69 -27.46 -6.11
C LEU A 233 -11.40 -28.92 -6.40
N ILE A 234 -10.32 -29.17 -7.12
CA ILE A 234 -9.82 -30.50 -7.46
C ILE A 234 -8.78 -30.89 -6.41
N ILE A 235 -8.99 -32.04 -5.78
CA ILE A 235 -8.08 -32.66 -4.82
C ILE A 235 -7.62 -33.98 -5.43
N ASP A 236 -6.34 -34.10 -5.73
CA ASP A 236 -5.74 -35.33 -6.26
C ASP A 236 -4.72 -35.86 -5.27
N THR A 237 -4.97 -37.05 -4.73
CA THR A 237 -4.21 -37.58 -3.60
C THR A 237 -4.05 -39.09 -3.65
N GLY A 238 -2.92 -39.58 -3.16
CA GLY A 238 -2.66 -41.01 -3.03
C GLY A 238 -3.34 -41.69 -1.84
N SER A 239 -3.99 -40.94 -0.95
CA SER A 239 -4.62 -41.43 0.28
C SER A 239 -5.95 -40.72 0.57
N ASN A 240 -6.75 -41.26 1.51
CA ASN A 240 -7.92 -40.56 2.02
C ASN A 240 -7.53 -39.19 2.58
N TRP A 241 -8.45 -38.23 2.47
CA TRP A 241 -8.21 -36.84 2.80
C TRP A 241 -9.35 -36.25 3.62
N ASP A 242 -9.03 -35.24 4.42
CA ASP A 242 -9.95 -34.39 5.18
C ASP A 242 -9.73 -32.92 4.81
N ALA A 243 -10.81 -32.12 4.80
CA ALA A 243 -10.79 -30.70 4.53
C ALA A 243 -11.50 -29.90 5.61
N ALA A 244 -10.92 -28.74 5.97
CA ALA A 244 -11.48 -27.80 6.92
C ALA A 244 -11.46 -26.38 6.36
N VAL A 245 -12.47 -25.58 6.70
CA VAL A 245 -12.57 -24.16 6.37
C VAL A 245 -12.23 -23.31 7.59
N SER A 246 -11.60 -22.15 7.37
CA SER A 246 -11.32 -21.21 8.46
C SER A 246 -12.52 -20.35 8.87
N GLU A 247 -13.52 -20.20 7.97
CA GLU A 247 -14.65 -19.29 8.14
C GLU A 247 -15.98 -19.99 7.86
N ASN A 248 -17.04 -19.59 8.58
CA ASN A 248 -18.37 -20.21 8.50
C ASN A 248 -19.18 -19.79 7.26
N TRP A 249 -18.84 -18.65 6.64
CA TRP A 249 -19.47 -18.19 5.41
C TRP A 249 -18.98 -18.97 4.18
N LEU A 250 -17.89 -19.73 4.29
CA LEU A 250 -17.40 -20.62 3.24
C LEU A 250 -17.90 -22.05 3.48
N GLN A 251 -18.53 -22.65 2.47
CA GLN A 251 -19.09 -23.98 2.55
C GLN A 251 -18.43 -24.90 1.52
N LEU A 252 -18.12 -26.14 1.94
CA LEU A 252 -17.60 -27.21 1.08
C LEU A 252 -18.70 -28.25 0.86
N GLY A 253 -18.83 -28.74 -0.38
CA GLY A 253 -19.73 -29.84 -0.72
C GLY A 253 -19.32 -31.19 -0.12
N ALA A 254 -18.06 -31.34 0.29
CA ALA A 254 -17.56 -32.47 1.05
C ALA A 254 -16.40 -32.03 1.98
N LEU A 255 -16.36 -32.59 3.20
CA LEU A 255 -15.30 -32.35 4.19
C LEU A 255 -14.26 -33.48 4.24
N SER A 256 -14.45 -34.55 3.49
CA SER A 256 -13.54 -35.69 3.43
C SER A 256 -13.74 -36.46 2.12
N GLY A 257 -12.75 -37.27 1.72
CA GLY A 257 -12.86 -38.15 0.56
C GLY A 257 -11.76 -39.21 0.52
N THR A 258 -11.76 -39.98 -0.57
CA THR A 258 -10.85 -41.13 -0.75
C THR A 258 -9.67 -40.81 -1.66
N SER A 259 -8.68 -41.70 -1.74
CA SER A 259 -7.59 -41.59 -2.71
C SER A 259 -8.09 -41.48 -4.15
N GLY A 260 -7.35 -40.77 -5.00
CA GLY A 260 -7.65 -40.45 -6.39
C GLY A 260 -8.03 -38.98 -6.58
N VAL A 261 -8.57 -38.68 -7.76
CA VAL A 261 -9.06 -37.35 -8.13
C VAL A 261 -10.47 -37.16 -7.58
N ASN A 262 -10.64 -36.14 -6.74
CA ASN A 262 -11.92 -35.72 -6.17
C ASN A 262 -12.21 -34.30 -6.62
N GLU A 263 -13.45 -34.04 -7.06
CA GLU A 263 -13.94 -32.68 -7.32
C GLU A 263 -14.94 -32.30 -6.23
N ILE A 264 -14.69 -31.19 -5.53
CA ILE A 264 -15.62 -30.64 -4.56
C ILE A 264 -16.09 -29.25 -4.97
N LEU A 265 -17.36 -28.96 -4.71
CA LEU A 265 -17.96 -27.65 -4.93
C LEU A 265 -17.80 -26.78 -3.69
N LEU A 266 -17.43 -25.52 -3.91
CA LEU A 266 -17.34 -24.46 -2.91
C LEU A 266 -18.49 -23.49 -3.18
N SER A 267 -19.16 -23.07 -2.11
CA SER A 267 -20.17 -22.01 -2.13
C SER A 267 -19.94 -21.04 -0.97
N VAL A 268 -20.52 -19.85 -1.07
CA VAL A 268 -20.43 -18.82 -0.03
C VAL A 268 -21.81 -18.39 0.45
N ASN A 269 -21.98 -18.32 1.77
CA ASN A 269 -23.17 -17.75 2.42
C ASN A 269 -22.90 -16.28 2.77
N SER A 270 -23.24 -15.39 1.85
CA SER A 270 -22.90 -13.96 1.89
C SER A 270 -24.00 -12.95 2.29
N PRO A 271 -25.32 -13.23 2.34
CA PRO A 271 -26.34 -12.21 2.64
C PRO A 271 -26.11 -11.42 3.93
N GLY A 272 -25.61 -12.08 4.98
CA GLY A 272 -25.36 -11.47 6.29
C GLY A 272 -23.98 -10.80 6.43
N LEU A 273 -23.15 -10.83 5.38
CA LEU A 273 -21.82 -10.22 5.43
C LEU A 273 -21.89 -8.75 5.00
N PRO A 274 -21.17 -7.85 5.71
CA PRO A 274 -21.06 -6.46 5.28
C PRO A 274 -20.24 -6.35 3.99
N THR A 275 -20.36 -5.20 3.32
CA THR A 275 -19.49 -4.87 2.20
C THR A 275 -18.02 -4.94 2.55
N GLY A 276 -17.21 -5.38 1.60
CA GLY A 276 -15.76 -5.48 1.77
C GLY A 276 -15.17 -6.77 1.21
N ILE A 277 -13.95 -7.06 1.65
CA ILE A 277 -13.21 -8.26 1.29
C ILE A 277 -13.17 -9.18 2.52
N HIS A 278 -13.64 -10.40 2.34
CA HIS A 278 -13.61 -11.47 3.33
C HIS A 278 -12.65 -12.55 2.84
N GLN A 279 -11.77 -13.03 3.71
CA GLN A 279 -10.75 -14.02 3.34
C GLN A 279 -10.94 -15.29 4.16
N ALA A 280 -10.86 -16.44 3.49
CA ALA A 280 -10.91 -17.74 4.13
C ALA A 280 -9.86 -18.67 3.53
N THR A 281 -9.54 -19.74 4.26
CA THR A 281 -8.63 -20.79 3.81
C THR A 281 -9.36 -22.13 3.86
N VAL A 282 -9.21 -22.92 2.80
CA VAL A 282 -9.49 -24.36 2.80
C VAL A 282 -8.18 -25.08 3.07
N THR A 283 -8.13 -25.85 4.15
CA THR A 283 -6.97 -26.68 4.51
C THR A 283 -7.31 -28.14 4.23
N VAL A 284 -6.54 -28.78 3.35
CA VAL A 284 -6.69 -30.20 2.98
C VAL A 284 -5.52 -30.99 3.55
N THR A 285 -5.81 -32.09 4.23
CA THR A 285 -4.81 -32.99 4.82
C THR A 285 -4.99 -34.40 4.29
N ALA A 286 -3.91 -35.03 3.82
CA ALA A 286 -3.89 -36.43 3.41
C ALA A 286 -2.56 -37.07 3.80
N ASN A 287 -2.60 -38.17 4.59
CA ASN A 287 -1.41 -38.88 5.08
C ASN A 287 -0.32 -37.95 5.66
N GLY A 288 -0.72 -36.93 6.44
CA GLY A 288 0.19 -35.93 7.03
C GLY A 288 0.66 -34.80 6.08
N ILE A 289 0.38 -34.87 4.78
CA ILE A 289 0.64 -33.79 3.83
C ILE A 289 -0.49 -32.76 3.94
N ILE A 290 -0.12 -31.49 4.13
CA ILE A 290 -1.09 -30.38 4.25
C ILE A 290 -0.94 -29.44 3.05
N LYS A 291 -2.06 -29.13 2.39
CA LYS A 291 -2.15 -28.13 1.33
C LYS A 291 -3.28 -27.14 1.64
N LYS A 292 -3.17 -25.94 1.08
CA LYS A 292 -4.12 -24.85 1.28
C LYS A 292 -4.60 -24.30 -0.04
N ALA A 293 -5.88 -23.95 -0.10
CA ALA A 293 -6.45 -23.06 -1.10
C ALA A 293 -7.03 -21.82 -0.40
N TYR A 294 -6.76 -20.64 -0.95
CA TYR A 294 -7.23 -19.37 -0.44
C TYR A 294 -8.51 -18.95 -1.15
N VAL A 295 -9.48 -18.51 -0.38
CA VAL A 295 -10.77 -18.03 -0.89
C VAL A 295 -10.91 -16.56 -0.53
N LEU A 296 -11.10 -15.73 -1.53
CA LEU A 296 -11.42 -14.32 -1.38
C LEU A 296 -12.89 -14.12 -1.75
N LEU A 297 -13.69 -13.60 -0.84
CA LEU A 297 -15.07 -13.20 -1.10
C LEU A 297 -15.14 -11.67 -1.09
N ARG A 298 -15.50 -11.08 -2.23
CA ARG A 298 -15.81 -9.66 -2.33
C ARG A 298 -17.32 -9.46 -2.23
N VAL A 299 -17.75 -8.66 -1.26
CA VAL A 299 -19.15 -8.27 -1.09
C VAL A 299 -19.28 -6.80 -1.46
N ILE A 300 -20.12 -6.50 -2.46
CA ILE A 300 -20.36 -5.15 -2.99
C ILE A 300 -21.80 -4.70 -2.73
N GLU A 301 -22.06 -3.40 -2.72
CA GLU A 301 -23.43 -2.88 -2.77
C GLU A 301 -23.95 -2.92 -4.20
N PHE A 302 -25.28 -2.98 -4.33
CA PHE A 302 -25.90 -2.58 -5.58
C PHE A 302 -25.72 -1.08 -5.79
N ALA A 303 -25.15 -0.70 -6.92
CA ALA A 303 -25.00 0.68 -7.33
C ALA A 303 -25.50 0.81 -8.77
N LEU A 304 -26.46 1.71 -8.95
CA LEU A 304 -26.65 2.47 -10.19
C LEU A 304 -26.65 3.94 -9.78
N GLN A 305 -25.51 4.60 -9.95
CA GLN A 305 -25.27 5.94 -9.43
C GLN A 305 -24.56 6.79 -10.48
N GLY A 306 -24.68 8.10 -10.36
CA GLY A 306 -23.97 9.04 -11.22
C GLY A 306 -24.81 10.27 -11.51
N LEU A 307 -25.56 10.19 -12.60
CA LEU A 307 -26.37 11.29 -13.11
C LEU A 307 -27.75 11.34 -12.45
N GLN A 308 -28.45 12.45 -12.69
CA GLN A 308 -29.83 12.68 -12.24
C GLN A 308 -30.66 13.13 -13.42
N ASN A 309 -31.91 12.66 -13.48
CA ASN A 309 -32.87 13.09 -14.50
C ASN A 309 -33.05 14.60 -14.45
N GLY A 310 -32.99 15.27 -15.61
CA GLY A 310 -33.08 16.73 -15.70
C GLY A 310 -31.84 17.50 -15.20
N GLY A 311 -30.82 16.82 -14.65
CA GLY A 311 -29.65 17.48 -14.07
C GLY A 311 -28.78 18.19 -15.12
N LEU A 312 -28.05 19.22 -14.69
CA LEU A 312 -27.07 19.93 -15.51
C LEU A 312 -25.64 19.55 -15.10
N TYR A 313 -24.83 19.17 -16.08
CA TYR A 313 -23.45 18.74 -15.91
C TYR A 313 -22.53 19.42 -16.94
N TYR A 314 -21.23 19.34 -16.70
CA TYR A 314 -20.21 19.91 -17.60
C TYR A 314 -19.28 18.82 -18.10
N ALA A 315 -19.03 18.80 -19.41
CA ALA A 315 -18.37 17.72 -20.13
C ALA A 315 -17.01 17.30 -19.54
N ASN A 316 -16.23 18.27 -19.06
CA ASN A 316 -14.86 18.04 -18.60
C ASN A 316 -14.79 17.62 -17.12
N ASP A 317 -15.91 17.56 -16.39
CA ASP A 317 -15.96 17.06 -15.00
C ASP A 317 -15.83 15.53 -14.91
N ARG A 318 -15.73 14.84 -16.06
CA ARG A 318 -15.64 13.38 -16.18
C ARG A 318 -16.78 12.66 -15.47
N ASN A 319 -18.00 13.15 -15.65
CA ASN A 319 -19.22 12.59 -15.08
C ASN A 319 -19.35 11.10 -15.39
N GLN A 320 -19.65 10.29 -14.38
CA GLN A 320 -19.64 8.83 -14.49
C GLN A 320 -20.99 8.24 -14.17
N ILE A 321 -21.40 7.26 -14.96
CA ILE A 321 -22.38 6.27 -14.54
C ILE A 321 -21.60 5.09 -13.96
N ILE A 322 -21.93 4.72 -12.73
CA ILE A 322 -21.36 3.59 -12.00
C ILE A 322 -22.45 2.55 -11.85
N ALA A 323 -22.16 1.35 -12.34
CA ALA A 323 -23.02 0.18 -12.20
C ALA A 323 -22.28 -0.93 -11.47
N SER A 324 -22.98 -1.69 -10.64
CA SER A 324 -22.44 -2.91 -10.02
C SER A 324 -23.21 -4.15 -10.46
N ASN A 325 -22.51 -5.26 -10.64
CA ASN A 325 -23.13 -6.54 -10.94
C ASN A 325 -22.28 -7.71 -10.43
N ILE A 326 -22.92 -8.85 -10.20
CA ILE A 326 -22.27 -10.09 -9.78
C ILE A 326 -22.37 -11.22 -10.83
N LYS A 327 -23.04 -10.98 -11.98
CA LYS A 327 -23.12 -11.98 -13.04
C LYS A 327 -21.82 -12.08 -13.82
N ASP A 328 -21.38 -13.31 -14.03
CA ASP A 328 -20.22 -13.61 -14.86
C ASP A 328 -20.45 -13.19 -16.31
N ASN A 329 -19.37 -12.83 -17.01
CA ASN A 329 -19.38 -12.51 -18.45
C ASN A 329 -20.35 -11.38 -18.87
N SER A 330 -20.65 -10.44 -17.98
CA SER A 330 -21.54 -9.32 -18.27
C SER A 330 -20.78 -8.01 -18.54
N PHE A 331 -21.43 -7.09 -19.26
CA PHE A 331 -20.96 -5.73 -19.53
C PHE A 331 -22.05 -4.71 -19.19
N LEU A 332 -21.65 -3.51 -18.79
CA LEU A 332 -22.54 -2.35 -18.77
C LEU A 332 -22.62 -1.80 -20.19
N LEU A 333 -23.78 -1.87 -20.81
CA LEU A 333 -24.09 -1.24 -22.08
C LEU A 333 -24.89 0.04 -21.80
N LEU A 334 -24.42 1.17 -22.28
CA LEU A 334 -25.15 2.43 -22.28
C LEU A 334 -25.57 2.76 -23.70
N GLN A 335 -26.87 2.85 -23.93
CA GLN A 335 -27.42 3.42 -25.16
C GLN A 335 -27.66 4.90 -24.89
N ILE A 336 -26.81 5.74 -25.46
CA ILE A 336 -26.84 7.19 -25.24
C ILE A 336 -27.37 7.84 -26.50
N GLU A 337 -28.52 8.49 -26.40
CA GLU A 337 -29.03 9.39 -27.42
C GLU A 337 -28.68 10.83 -27.00
N ALA A 338 -27.85 11.49 -27.80
CA ALA A 338 -27.43 12.86 -27.58
C ALA A 338 -28.14 13.80 -28.56
N SER A 339 -28.99 14.66 -28.03
CA SER A 339 -29.81 15.59 -28.79
C SER A 339 -29.35 17.03 -28.60
N SER A 340 -29.05 17.70 -29.71
CA SER A 340 -28.89 19.15 -29.81
C SER A 340 -30.13 19.75 -30.46
N GLU A 341 -30.17 21.07 -30.65
CA GLU A 341 -31.30 21.72 -31.34
C GLU A 341 -31.47 21.25 -32.80
N ASN A 342 -30.37 20.88 -33.46
CA ASN A 342 -30.37 20.65 -34.91
C ASN A 342 -30.07 19.20 -35.31
N GLU A 343 -29.57 18.39 -34.37
CA GLU A 343 -29.20 17.00 -34.63
C GLU A 343 -29.31 16.13 -33.38
N THR A 344 -29.70 14.87 -33.60
CA THR A 344 -29.66 13.79 -32.61
C THR A 344 -28.67 12.73 -33.09
N LYS A 345 -27.80 12.25 -32.21
CA LYS A 345 -26.77 11.24 -32.51
C LYS A 345 -26.65 10.22 -31.38
N ASN A 346 -26.39 8.97 -31.76
CA ASN A 346 -26.23 7.87 -30.82
C ASN A 346 -24.76 7.60 -30.51
N PHE A 347 -24.44 7.47 -29.22
CA PHE A 347 -23.10 7.21 -28.70
C PHE A 347 -23.11 5.99 -27.77
N PRO A 348 -23.38 4.77 -28.31
CA PRO A 348 -23.38 3.59 -27.47
C PRO A 348 -22.00 3.38 -26.82
N LEU A 349 -21.98 3.11 -25.52
CA LEU A 349 -20.78 2.81 -24.76
C LEU A 349 -20.92 1.45 -24.08
N SER A 350 -19.83 0.67 -24.07
CA SER A 350 -19.77 -0.59 -23.35
C SER A 350 -18.60 -0.58 -22.38
N GLN A 351 -18.82 -1.03 -21.15
CA GLN A 351 -17.81 -1.11 -20.10
C GLN A 351 -17.83 -2.48 -19.41
N PRO A 352 -16.69 -3.17 -19.30
CA PRO A 352 -16.62 -4.42 -18.55
C PRO A 352 -16.80 -4.18 -17.05
N TYR A 353 -17.47 -5.10 -16.37
CA TYR A 353 -17.44 -5.15 -14.90
C TYR A 353 -16.08 -5.67 -14.45
N PHE A 354 -15.32 -4.84 -13.75
CA PHE A 354 -14.10 -5.26 -13.08
C PHE A 354 -14.38 -5.44 -11.59
N LYS A 355 -14.21 -6.67 -11.09
CA LYS A 355 -14.50 -7.02 -9.68
C LYS A 355 -15.91 -6.59 -9.25
N GLY A 356 -16.85 -6.71 -10.18
CA GLY A 356 -18.26 -6.41 -9.98
C GLY A 356 -18.67 -4.96 -10.16
N VAL A 357 -17.78 -4.06 -10.62
CA VAL A 357 -18.10 -2.65 -10.85
C VAL A 357 -17.67 -2.23 -12.25
N ALA A 358 -18.58 -1.56 -12.97
CA ALA A 358 -18.32 -0.89 -14.24
C ALA A 358 -18.47 0.63 -14.05
N LYS A 359 -17.63 1.40 -14.74
CA LYS A 359 -17.67 2.87 -14.72
C LYS A 359 -17.59 3.38 -16.15
N ALA A 360 -18.59 4.17 -16.56
CA ALA A 360 -18.64 4.78 -17.89
C ALA A 360 -18.63 6.30 -17.74
N VAL A 361 -17.69 6.97 -18.40
CA VAL A 361 -17.67 8.43 -18.49
C VAL A 361 -18.61 8.86 -19.63
N VAL A 362 -19.50 9.81 -19.34
CA VAL A 362 -20.52 10.32 -20.28
C VAL A 362 -20.52 11.84 -20.31
N GLY A 363 -21.03 12.43 -21.39
CA GLY A 363 -21.16 13.89 -21.54
C GLY A 363 -20.05 14.56 -22.33
N LEU A 364 -19.01 13.81 -22.74
CA LEU A 364 -17.93 14.34 -23.59
C LEU A 364 -18.42 14.70 -24.99
N GLU A 365 -19.56 14.13 -25.41
CA GLU A 365 -20.26 14.41 -26.65
C GLU A 365 -20.58 15.92 -26.78
N ALA A 366 -20.82 16.61 -25.65
CA ALA A 366 -21.09 18.06 -25.64
C ALA A 366 -19.94 18.89 -26.19
N ASN A 367 -18.68 18.46 -26.02
CA ASN A 367 -17.52 19.16 -26.58
C ASN A 367 -17.49 19.15 -28.11
N TYR A 368 -18.12 18.13 -28.72
CA TYR A 368 -18.20 17.96 -30.17
C TYR A 368 -19.50 18.55 -30.75
N LEU A 369 -20.64 18.28 -30.10
CA LEU A 369 -21.96 18.64 -30.62
C LEU A 369 -22.33 20.11 -30.41
N ILE A 370 -21.89 20.72 -29.30
CA ILE A 370 -22.09 22.15 -29.09
C ILE A 370 -21.11 22.90 -29.99
N LYS A 371 -21.62 23.63 -30.98
CA LYS A 371 -20.77 24.44 -31.86
C LYS A 371 -20.49 25.79 -31.21
N SER A 372 -19.28 26.28 -31.42
CA SER A 372 -18.85 27.60 -30.99
C SER A 372 -19.43 28.66 -31.93
N ALA A 373 -20.37 29.49 -31.45
CA ALA A 373 -20.87 30.63 -32.20
C ALA A 373 -19.76 31.69 -32.33
N GLU A 374 -19.55 32.24 -33.53
CA GLU A 374 -18.58 33.32 -33.70
C GLU A 374 -19.04 34.62 -33.03
N PRO A 375 -18.12 35.42 -32.45
CA PRO A 375 -18.48 36.74 -31.98
C PRO A 375 -18.82 37.63 -33.19
N PRO A 376 -19.77 38.59 -33.06
CA PRO A 376 -20.29 39.33 -34.21
C PRO A 376 -19.23 40.23 -34.87
N GLU A 377 -19.38 40.56 -36.15
CA GLU A 377 -18.46 41.48 -36.85
C GLU A 377 -18.40 42.86 -36.19
N VAL A 378 -19.55 43.33 -35.69
CA VAL A 378 -19.69 44.57 -34.94
C VAL A 378 -20.23 44.24 -33.55
N LEU A 379 -19.54 44.69 -32.52
CA LEU A 379 -19.97 44.55 -31.12
C LEU A 379 -21.02 45.61 -30.78
N ALA A 380 -22.04 45.23 -30.03
CA ALA A 380 -23.10 46.13 -29.60
C ALA A 380 -23.66 45.72 -28.23
N SER A 381 -24.29 46.67 -27.55
CA SER A 381 -25.01 46.44 -26.29
C SER A 381 -26.20 45.49 -26.51
N GLY A 382 -26.34 44.46 -25.66
CA GLY A 382 -27.46 43.53 -25.74
C GLY A 382 -27.21 42.18 -25.07
N ILE A 383 -28.23 41.32 -25.09
CA ILE A 383 -28.18 39.96 -24.54
C ILE A 383 -28.23 38.96 -25.69
N THR A 384 -27.35 37.96 -25.65
CA THR A 384 -27.30 36.85 -26.60
C THR A 384 -27.29 35.51 -25.87
N ASN A 385 -27.67 34.42 -26.54
CA ASN A 385 -27.64 33.06 -26.01
C ASN A 385 -26.69 32.16 -26.84
N PRO A 386 -25.36 32.34 -26.73
CA PRO A 386 -24.40 31.74 -27.66
C PRO A 386 -24.36 30.21 -27.70
N ALA A 387 -24.88 29.52 -26.69
CA ALA A 387 -24.91 28.06 -26.67
C ALA A 387 -26.04 27.51 -25.82
N ARG A 388 -26.57 26.36 -26.25
CA ARG A 388 -27.51 25.51 -25.50
C ARG A 388 -26.78 24.22 -25.09
N PRO A 389 -27.06 23.63 -23.91
CA PRO A 389 -26.61 22.28 -23.62
C PRO A 389 -27.20 21.27 -24.59
N ILE A 390 -26.48 20.17 -24.78
CA ILE A 390 -27.09 18.97 -25.35
C ILE A 390 -27.88 18.24 -24.26
N VAL A 391 -28.91 17.53 -24.68
CA VAL A 391 -29.71 16.64 -23.84
C VAL A 391 -29.26 15.21 -24.10
N LEU A 392 -28.96 14.46 -23.05
CA LEU A 392 -28.70 13.03 -23.11
C LEU A 392 -29.87 12.27 -22.51
N ASP A 393 -30.40 11.33 -23.29
CA ASP A 393 -31.25 10.25 -22.82
C ASP A 393 -30.42 8.96 -22.85
N ILE A 394 -30.32 8.29 -21.70
CA ILE A 394 -29.42 7.16 -21.50
C ILE A 394 -30.19 5.98 -20.95
N ASP A 395 -30.25 4.90 -21.73
CA ASP A 395 -30.70 3.60 -21.24
C ASP A 395 -29.48 2.75 -20.88
N ALA A 396 -29.38 2.39 -19.61
CA ALA A 396 -28.36 1.50 -19.09
C ALA A 396 -28.88 0.06 -19.07
N PHE A 397 -28.13 -0.84 -19.68
CA PHE A 397 -28.40 -2.26 -19.72
C PHE A 397 -27.24 -3.05 -19.15
N GLU A 398 -27.57 -4.17 -18.51
CA GLU A 398 -26.63 -5.26 -18.32
C GLU A 398 -26.74 -6.19 -19.52
N GLU A 399 -25.63 -6.44 -20.22
CA GLU A 399 -25.56 -7.30 -21.39
C GLU A 399 -24.67 -8.52 -21.11
N ASP A 400 -25.18 -9.73 -21.34
CA ASP A 400 -24.36 -10.94 -21.32
C ASP A 400 -23.52 -11.04 -22.61
N ARG A 401 -22.20 -11.21 -22.45
CA ARG A 401 -21.23 -11.11 -23.55
C ARG A 401 -21.39 -12.17 -24.63
N PHE A 402 -21.90 -13.35 -24.27
CA PHE A 402 -21.95 -14.51 -25.16
C PHE A 402 -23.32 -14.67 -25.82
N THR A 403 -24.38 -14.36 -25.10
CA THR A 403 -25.77 -14.49 -25.57
C THR A 403 -26.33 -13.20 -26.14
N GLY A 404 -25.77 -12.03 -25.78
CA GLY A 404 -26.28 -10.71 -26.16
C GLY A 404 -27.61 -10.37 -25.49
N VAL A 405 -28.04 -11.16 -24.50
CA VAL A 405 -29.26 -10.87 -23.74
C VAL A 405 -29.02 -9.63 -22.89
N THR A 406 -29.91 -8.65 -23.03
CA THR A 406 -29.88 -7.42 -22.25
C THR A 406 -30.97 -7.41 -21.19
N VAL A 407 -30.65 -6.84 -20.03
CA VAL A 407 -31.61 -6.53 -18.97
C VAL A 407 -31.51 -5.05 -18.68
N ASN A 408 -32.62 -4.32 -18.74
CA ASN A 408 -32.63 -2.90 -18.40
C ASN A 408 -32.22 -2.75 -16.93
N PHE A 409 -31.19 -1.97 -16.73
CA PHE A 409 -30.54 -1.75 -15.45
C PHE A 409 -30.96 -0.39 -14.85
N GLY A 410 -31.31 0.57 -15.70
CA GLY A 410 -31.99 1.82 -15.35
C GLY A 410 -31.92 2.85 -16.47
N THR A 411 -32.57 3.99 -16.29
CA THR A 411 -32.65 5.04 -17.32
C THR A 411 -32.33 6.41 -16.72
N TYR A 412 -31.68 7.26 -17.52
CA TYR A 412 -31.42 8.65 -17.21
C TYR A 412 -32.00 9.52 -18.31
N ALA A 413 -33.00 10.33 -17.97
CA ALA A 413 -33.75 11.11 -18.93
C ALA A 413 -33.48 12.61 -18.80
N ASN A 414 -33.45 13.30 -19.93
CA ASN A 414 -33.28 14.75 -20.03
C ASN A 414 -32.02 15.28 -19.31
N VAL A 415 -30.90 14.57 -19.38
CA VAL A 415 -29.66 15.01 -18.70
C VAL A 415 -28.95 16.06 -19.55
N ASN A 416 -28.74 17.25 -19.01
CA ASN A 416 -28.19 18.39 -19.74
C ASN A 416 -26.67 18.47 -19.59
N PHE A 417 -25.95 18.67 -20.70
CA PHE A 417 -24.50 18.84 -20.71
C PHE A 417 -24.05 20.10 -21.44
N LEU A 418 -23.24 20.92 -20.75
CA LEU A 418 -22.47 22.03 -21.35
C LEU A 418 -21.01 21.63 -21.54
N LYS A 419 -20.28 22.41 -22.37
CA LYS A 419 -18.82 22.30 -22.47
C LYS A 419 -18.14 22.74 -21.16
N GLY A 420 -16.85 22.45 -21.04
CA GLY A 420 -16.03 22.98 -19.95
C GLY A 420 -16.19 22.17 -18.66
N THR A 421 -15.72 22.76 -17.55
CA THR A 421 -15.85 22.25 -16.19
C THR A 421 -16.92 22.99 -15.40
N THR A 422 -17.36 22.46 -14.27
CA THR A 422 -18.27 23.19 -13.38
C THR A 422 -17.69 24.57 -13.02
N PRO A 423 -18.41 25.69 -13.28
CA PRO A 423 -17.98 27.02 -12.90
C PRO A 423 -17.62 27.14 -11.42
N LYS A 424 -16.50 27.80 -11.13
CA LYS A 424 -16.06 28.09 -9.75
C LYS A 424 -17.10 28.90 -8.96
N VAL A 425 -17.76 29.83 -9.64
CA VAL A 425 -18.91 30.58 -9.11
C VAL A 425 -20.15 30.01 -9.78
N ALA A 426 -21.10 29.53 -8.99
CA ALA A 426 -22.30 28.87 -9.51
C ALA A 426 -23.00 29.73 -10.57
N GLY A 427 -23.22 29.13 -11.75
CA GLY A 427 -23.85 29.79 -12.88
C GLY A 427 -22.97 30.78 -13.66
N ARG A 428 -21.72 31.06 -13.27
CA ARG A 428 -20.85 32.04 -13.97
C ARG A 428 -19.95 31.35 -15.01
N ALA A 429 -20.42 31.23 -16.25
CA ALA A 429 -19.65 30.66 -17.36
C ALA A 429 -18.72 31.70 -18.03
N SER A 430 -18.00 32.47 -17.22
CA SER A 430 -17.02 33.47 -17.66
C SER A 430 -15.90 33.62 -16.63
N TYR A 431 -14.70 33.94 -17.09
CA TYR A 431 -13.52 34.14 -16.25
C TYR A 431 -13.30 35.60 -15.85
N VAL A 432 -13.97 36.55 -16.51
CA VAL A 432 -13.93 37.97 -16.15
C VAL A 432 -14.10 38.12 -14.63
N PRO A 433 -13.21 38.85 -13.95
CA PRO A 433 -13.27 38.98 -12.49
C PRO A 433 -14.44 39.86 -12.06
N TYR A 434 -14.68 39.95 -10.75
CA TYR A 434 -15.72 40.83 -10.23
C TYR A 434 -15.45 42.30 -10.54
N GLN A 435 -14.18 42.77 -10.53
CA GLN A 435 -13.83 44.15 -10.85
C GLN A 435 -12.82 44.21 -11.99
N ILE A 436 -13.08 45.05 -12.99
CA ILE A 436 -12.20 45.31 -14.13
C ILE A 436 -11.95 46.81 -14.34
N PHE A 437 -10.85 47.15 -15.00
CA PHE A 437 -10.46 48.52 -15.33
C PHE A 437 -10.31 48.67 -16.85
N VAL A 438 -11.19 49.47 -17.44
CA VAL A 438 -11.31 49.58 -18.91
C VAL A 438 -11.61 51.02 -19.31
N SER A 439 -11.40 51.38 -20.57
CA SER A 439 -11.72 52.71 -21.09
C SER A 439 -13.24 52.93 -21.18
N SER A 440 -13.65 54.19 -21.31
CA SER A 440 -15.05 54.56 -21.61
C SER A 440 -15.50 54.13 -23.01
N LYS A 441 -14.64 53.48 -23.80
CA LYS A 441 -14.93 52.95 -25.13
C LYS A 441 -14.90 51.42 -25.19
N ALA A 442 -14.71 50.76 -24.05
CA ALA A 442 -14.63 49.31 -23.99
C ALA A 442 -15.98 48.64 -24.25
N TYR A 443 -15.90 47.38 -24.68
CA TYR A 443 -17.02 46.44 -24.60
C TYR A 443 -16.77 45.51 -23.43
N VAL A 444 -17.73 45.43 -22.52
CA VAL A 444 -17.65 44.52 -21.36
C VAL A 444 -18.68 43.41 -21.49
N GLN A 445 -18.30 42.20 -21.07
CA GLN A 445 -19.15 41.03 -21.16
C GLN A 445 -19.21 40.26 -19.85
N ILE A 446 -20.38 39.68 -19.58
CA ILE A 446 -20.56 38.68 -18.54
C ILE A 446 -21.46 37.56 -19.05
N THR A 447 -21.02 36.31 -18.87
CA THR A 447 -21.76 35.12 -19.30
C THR A 447 -22.23 34.33 -18.10
N THR A 448 -23.52 34.00 -18.09
CA THR A 448 -24.20 33.21 -17.07
C THR A 448 -24.89 31.99 -17.67
N VAL A 449 -24.99 30.92 -16.91
CA VAL A 449 -25.86 29.77 -17.17
C VAL A 449 -27.18 30.03 -16.45
N ALA A 450 -28.30 29.92 -17.16
CA ALA A 450 -29.62 30.08 -16.54
C ALA A 450 -30.65 29.20 -17.27
N PHE A 451 -31.64 28.72 -16.51
CA PHE A 451 -32.78 27.93 -17.04
C PHE A 451 -33.84 28.80 -17.72
N GLU A 452 -33.87 30.08 -17.37
CA GLU A 452 -34.75 31.10 -17.94
C GLU A 452 -33.88 32.27 -18.40
N ALA A 453 -34.31 32.97 -19.45
CA ALA A 453 -33.56 34.12 -19.94
C ALA A 453 -33.56 35.23 -18.87
N PRO A 454 -32.39 35.81 -18.54
CA PRO A 454 -32.38 37.01 -17.70
C PRO A 454 -33.16 38.14 -18.37
N ASP A 455 -34.05 38.78 -17.61
CA ASP A 455 -34.96 39.82 -18.12
C ASP A 455 -34.24 41.06 -18.64
N ASP A 456 -33.13 41.43 -17.99
CA ASP A 456 -32.43 42.68 -18.26
C ASP A 456 -30.95 42.64 -17.82
N ILE A 457 -30.21 43.66 -18.29
CA ILE A 457 -28.91 44.08 -17.77
C ILE A 457 -29.15 45.35 -16.98
N LYS A 458 -28.86 45.34 -15.68
CA LYS A 458 -28.98 46.53 -14.81
C LYS A 458 -27.61 47.16 -14.64
N ILE A 459 -27.52 48.45 -14.93
CA ILE A 459 -26.32 49.26 -14.76
C ILE A 459 -26.64 50.34 -13.74
N THR A 460 -25.80 50.48 -12.72
CA THR A 460 -25.90 51.49 -11.66
C THR A 460 -24.53 52.11 -11.37
N GLY A 461 -24.47 53.18 -10.58
CA GLY A 461 -23.23 53.92 -10.30
C GLY A 461 -23.21 55.27 -11.02
N ALA A 462 -22.12 55.56 -11.74
CA ALA A 462 -21.97 56.80 -12.52
C ALA A 462 -23.09 56.98 -13.57
N VAL A 463 -23.61 55.87 -14.09
CA VAL A 463 -24.82 55.82 -14.93
C VAL A 463 -25.80 54.84 -14.33
N THR A 464 -27.10 55.18 -14.36
CA THR A 464 -28.17 54.27 -13.96
C THR A 464 -29.11 54.02 -15.14
N THR A 465 -29.13 52.80 -15.66
CA THR A 465 -29.95 52.41 -16.80
C THR A 465 -30.22 50.91 -16.81
N THR A 466 -31.19 50.48 -17.61
CA THR A 466 -31.54 49.09 -17.82
C THR A 466 -31.60 48.79 -19.31
N ILE A 467 -30.91 47.72 -19.73
CA ILE A 467 -31.03 47.18 -21.09
C ILE A 467 -31.92 45.95 -21.01
N ASN A 468 -33.13 46.03 -21.54
CA ASN A 468 -34.07 44.92 -21.50
C ASN A 468 -33.69 43.81 -22.50
N GLY A 469 -33.82 42.57 -22.06
CA GLY A 469 -33.74 41.38 -22.89
C GLY A 469 -35.07 41.03 -23.54
N ALA A 470 -35.00 40.34 -24.68
CA ALA A 470 -36.17 39.82 -25.39
C ALA A 470 -35.92 38.38 -25.90
N LEU A 471 -35.03 37.64 -25.24
CA LEU A 471 -34.70 36.28 -25.65
C LEU A 471 -35.74 35.28 -25.15
N PRO A 472 -35.97 34.19 -25.89
CA PRO A 472 -36.82 33.10 -25.43
C PRO A 472 -36.23 32.42 -24.19
N ASN A 473 -37.12 31.97 -23.31
CA ASN A 473 -36.75 31.20 -22.14
C ASN A 473 -36.23 29.82 -22.52
N GLY A 474 -35.23 29.37 -21.77
CA GLY A 474 -34.73 28.01 -21.78
C GLY A 474 -33.36 27.93 -21.14
N LEU A 475 -32.84 26.70 -21.01
CA LEU A 475 -31.51 26.49 -20.47
C LEU A 475 -30.45 26.85 -21.51
N TYR A 476 -29.77 27.98 -21.32
CA TYR A 476 -28.70 28.44 -22.21
C TYR A 476 -27.52 29.00 -21.42
N LEU A 477 -26.40 29.15 -22.13
CA LEU A 477 -25.43 30.20 -21.83
C LEU A 477 -26.01 31.51 -22.35
N TYR A 478 -26.17 32.48 -21.46
CA TYR A 478 -26.58 33.84 -21.79
C TYR A 478 -25.41 34.79 -21.57
N THR A 479 -25.14 35.65 -22.55
CA THR A 479 -24.07 36.65 -22.50
C THR A 479 -24.67 38.05 -22.62
N ALA A 480 -24.43 38.87 -21.62
CA ALA A 480 -24.64 40.31 -21.69
C ALA A 480 -23.40 40.99 -22.26
N THR A 481 -23.59 41.83 -23.27
CA THR A 481 -22.56 42.74 -23.81
C THR A 481 -23.01 44.17 -23.57
N ILE A 482 -22.10 45.03 -23.11
CA ILE A 482 -22.36 46.45 -22.88
C ILE A 482 -21.26 47.24 -23.58
N ALA A 483 -21.65 48.10 -24.52
CA ALA A 483 -20.77 49.08 -25.13
C ALA A 483 -20.73 50.33 -24.23
N LEU A 484 -19.60 50.58 -23.58
CA LEU A 484 -19.47 51.71 -22.66
C LEU A 484 -19.49 53.06 -23.39
N SER A 485 -19.20 53.05 -24.70
CA SER A 485 -19.26 54.24 -25.56
C SER A 485 -20.66 54.84 -25.70
N ASP A 486 -21.70 54.09 -25.35
CA ASP A 486 -23.10 54.54 -25.38
C ASP A 486 -23.40 55.55 -24.25
N TYR A 487 -22.46 55.73 -23.31
CA TYR A 487 -22.60 56.57 -22.14
C TYR A 487 -21.50 57.64 -22.07
N ASP A 488 -21.82 58.74 -21.38
CA ASP A 488 -20.86 59.80 -21.08
C ASP A 488 -20.13 59.45 -19.78
N LEU A 489 -18.92 58.90 -19.91
CA LEU A 489 -18.14 58.32 -18.81
C LEU A 489 -16.72 58.88 -18.80
N GLU A 490 -16.29 59.32 -17.62
CA GLU A 490 -14.97 59.90 -17.37
C GLU A 490 -14.06 58.95 -16.56
N SER A 491 -12.76 59.20 -16.59
CA SER A 491 -11.80 58.37 -15.85
C SER A 491 -12.05 58.47 -14.35
N GLY A 492 -12.19 57.33 -13.67
CA GLY A 492 -12.53 57.25 -12.25
C GLY A 492 -14.00 56.93 -11.99
N ASP A 493 -14.87 57.02 -13.00
CA ASP A 493 -16.26 56.59 -12.87
C ASP A 493 -16.35 55.09 -12.58
N GLU A 494 -17.33 54.71 -11.78
CA GLU A 494 -17.59 53.32 -11.40
C GLU A 494 -19.01 52.92 -11.78
N LEU A 495 -19.13 51.73 -12.37
CA LEU A 495 -20.40 51.12 -12.74
C LEU A 495 -20.54 49.75 -12.09
N ASP A 496 -21.70 49.48 -11.52
CA ASP A 496 -22.11 48.15 -11.08
C ASP A 496 -23.08 47.57 -12.11
N ILE A 497 -22.66 46.48 -12.75
CA ILE A 497 -23.42 45.73 -13.75
C ILE A 497 -23.94 44.46 -13.13
N VAL A 498 -25.26 44.25 -13.19
CA VAL A 498 -25.94 43.03 -12.74
C VAL A 498 -26.63 42.39 -13.94
N PHE A 499 -26.39 41.10 -14.13
CA PHE A 499 -26.99 40.29 -15.20
C PHE A 499 -27.36 38.90 -14.66
N GLY A 500 -28.66 38.61 -14.60
CA GLY A 500 -29.18 37.44 -13.89
C GLY A 500 -28.72 37.45 -12.42
N ASN A 501 -28.12 36.35 -11.97
CA ASN A 501 -27.55 36.23 -10.62
C ASN A 501 -26.06 36.60 -10.53
N GLN A 502 -25.52 37.25 -11.56
CA GLN A 502 -24.11 37.61 -11.64
C GLN A 502 -23.93 39.12 -11.57
N ALA A 503 -22.79 39.56 -11.01
CA ALA A 503 -22.43 40.96 -10.92
C ALA A 503 -20.97 41.20 -11.32
N MET A 504 -20.71 42.40 -11.81
CA MET A 504 -19.40 42.92 -12.18
C MET A 504 -19.33 44.43 -11.96
N LYS A 505 -18.24 44.89 -11.36
CA LYS A 505 -17.87 46.28 -11.21
C LYS A 505 -16.91 46.68 -12.34
N VAL A 506 -17.20 47.80 -12.98
CA VAL A 506 -16.37 48.38 -14.03
C VAL A 506 -15.86 49.72 -13.53
N VAL A 507 -14.55 49.92 -13.55
CA VAL A 507 -13.91 51.20 -13.21
C VAL A 507 -13.31 51.80 -14.48
N ILE A 508 -13.72 53.02 -14.81
CA ILE A 508 -13.29 53.68 -16.04
C ILE A 508 -11.87 54.20 -15.89
N ASN A 509 -11.01 53.83 -16.83
CA ASN A 509 -9.63 54.27 -16.90
C ASN A 509 -9.24 54.56 -18.36
N ASN A 510 -9.24 55.85 -18.69
CA ASN A 510 -8.96 56.34 -20.03
C ASN A 510 -7.45 56.54 -20.32
N ASP A 511 -6.57 55.95 -19.50
CA ASP A 511 -5.14 55.85 -19.81
C ASP A 511 -4.90 54.73 -20.82
N TYR A 512 -4.95 55.08 -22.11
CA TYR A 512 -4.69 54.18 -23.22
C TYR A 512 -3.96 54.88 -24.37
N THR A 513 -3.20 54.11 -25.16
CA THR A 513 -2.53 54.61 -26.38
C THR A 513 -3.36 54.33 -27.64
N GLU A 514 -3.81 53.09 -27.79
CA GLU A 514 -4.69 52.61 -28.85
C GLU A 514 -5.70 51.64 -28.22
N LEU A 515 -6.93 51.64 -28.75
CA LEU A 515 -7.97 50.73 -28.29
C LEU A 515 -7.96 49.46 -29.14
N CYS A 516 -7.75 48.32 -28.50
CA CYS A 516 -7.91 47.02 -29.14
C CYS A 516 -8.61 46.07 -28.17
N THR A 517 -9.61 45.33 -28.68
CA THR A 517 -10.31 44.31 -27.89
C THR A 517 -9.95 42.93 -28.41
N ILE A 518 -9.54 42.05 -27.52
CA ILE A 518 -9.32 40.64 -27.82
C ILE A 518 -10.58 39.88 -27.44
N ALA A 519 -11.19 39.18 -28.38
CA ALA A 519 -12.20 38.17 -28.08
C ALA A 519 -11.55 36.80 -28.07
N PHE A 520 -11.64 36.08 -26.96
CA PHE A 520 -11.15 34.71 -26.86
C PHE A 520 -12.24 33.77 -26.38
N GLN A 521 -12.28 32.56 -26.95
CA GLN A 521 -13.25 31.56 -26.53
C GLN A 521 -12.83 30.90 -25.20
N ASN A 522 -13.72 30.96 -24.21
CA ASN A 522 -13.55 30.28 -22.93
C ASN A 522 -13.92 28.78 -22.98
N GLU A 523 -13.76 28.08 -21.86
CA GLU A 523 -13.94 26.62 -21.82
C GLU A 523 -15.39 26.15 -22.04
N TRP A 524 -16.37 27.02 -21.76
CA TRP A 524 -17.80 26.76 -21.96
C TRP A 524 -18.25 27.03 -23.39
N GLY A 525 -17.37 27.57 -24.24
CA GLY A 525 -17.68 27.90 -25.63
C GLY A 525 -18.24 29.30 -25.84
N ALA A 526 -18.33 30.12 -24.79
CA ALA A 526 -18.64 31.55 -24.91
C ALA A 526 -17.37 32.34 -25.23
N TYR A 527 -17.51 33.51 -25.85
CA TYR A 527 -16.41 34.46 -26.02
C TYR A 527 -16.37 35.42 -24.85
N GLU A 528 -15.16 35.81 -24.46
CA GLU A 528 -14.89 36.87 -23.50
C GLU A 528 -14.11 37.98 -24.18
N LEU A 529 -14.45 39.23 -23.86
CA LEU A 529 -13.80 40.42 -24.40
C LEU A 529 -12.82 40.98 -23.39
N PHE A 530 -11.55 41.10 -23.79
CA PHE A 530 -10.50 41.73 -23.01
C PHE A 530 -10.02 42.98 -23.75
N GLU A 531 -10.27 44.15 -23.18
CA GLU A 531 -9.73 45.40 -23.72
C GLU A 531 -8.23 45.50 -23.38
N THR A 532 -7.44 45.86 -24.38
CA THR A 532 -6.06 46.28 -24.22
C THR A 532 -5.94 47.78 -24.44
N ARG A 533 -5.08 48.41 -23.64
CA ARG A 533 -4.89 49.87 -23.59
C ARG A 533 -3.50 50.30 -24.05
N GLY A 534 -2.68 49.36 -24.51
CA GLY A 534 -1.38 49.64 -25.11
C GLY A 534 -1.51 50.02 -26.59
N PHE A 535 -0.63 49.49 -27.43
CA PHE A 535 -0.59 49.75 -28.86
C PHE A 535 -0.45 48.45 -29.65
N LEU A 536 -0.89 48.46 -30.90
CA LEU A 536 -0.75 47.35 -31.83
C LEU A 536 0.30 47.66 -32.89
N ASN A 537 1.27 46.77 -33.03
CA ASN A 537 2.17 46.73 -34.18
C ASN A 537 1.69 45.63 -35.15
N ASP A 538 1.26 46.01 -36.35
CA ASP A 538 0.90 45.07 -37.41
C ASP A 538 1.93 45.10 -38.55
N THR A 539 2.38 43.90 -38.95
CA THR A 539 3.22 43.74 -40.13
C THR A 539 2.51 42.88 -41.16
N SER A 540 2.34 43.42 -42.35
CA SER A 540 1.79 42.70 -43.49
C SER A 540 2.93 42.20 -44.37
N LYS A 541 3.03 40.87 -44.54
CA LYS A 541 3.87 40.24 -45.56
C LYS A 541 2.95 39.88 -46.72
N VAL A 542 3.12 40.55 -47.85
CA VAL A 542 2.46 40.14 -49.11
C VAL A 542 3.38 39.09 -49.75
N SER A 543 3.01 37.81 -49.68
CA SER A 543 3.64 36.78 -50.49
C SER A 543 2.78 36.53 -51.74
N GLN A 544 3.40 36.62 -52.92
CA GLN A 544 2.74 36.33 -54.19
C GLN A 544 3.29 35.04 -54.76
N THR A 545 2.43 34.05 -54.98
CA THR A 545 2.80 32.85 -55.74
C THR A 545 2.65 33.17 -57.24
N ILE A 546 3.77 33.32 -57.95
CA ILE A 546 3.79 33.65 -59.38
C ILE A 546 4.02 32.38 -60.21
N SER A 547 3.07 32.04 -61.08
CA SER A 547 3.30 31.06 -62.14
C SER A 547 3.86 31.77 -63.37
N THR A 548 4.94 31.23 -63.92
CA THR A 548 5.54 31.74 -65.16
C THR A 548 5.39 30.67 -66.24
N LYS A 549 4.69 30.99 -67.33
CA LYS A 549 4.68 30.18 -68.56
C LYS A 549 5.32 30.97 -69.69
N SER A 550 6.12 30.27 -70.50
CA SER A 550 6.59 30.82 -71.78
C SER A 550 5.57 30.47 -72.86
N VAL A 551 5.04 31.50 -73.53
CA VAL A 551 4.27 31.37 -74.77
C VAL A 551 5.04 32.14 -75.83
N ASP A 552 5.40 31.47 -76.92
CA ASP A 552 6.17 32.03 -78.04
C ASP A 552 7.48 32.74 -77.64
N GLY A 553 8.22 32.16 -76.69
CA GLY A 553 9.54 32.64 -76.27
C GLY A 553 9.52 33.87 -75.35
N LYS A 554 8.35 34.43 -75.01
CA LYS A 554 8.21 35.47 -73.97
C LYS A 554 7.63 34.87 -72.68
N LYS A 555 8.26 35.19 -71.55
CA LYS A 555 7.77 34.79 -70.22
C LYS A 555 6.55 35.65 -69.86
N VAL A 556 5.42 35.02 -69.60
CA VAL A 556 4.22 35.66 -69.06
C VAL A 556 3.98 35.11 -67.66
N SER A 557 3.98 36.02 -66.69
CA SER A 557 3.78 35.71 -65.27
C SER A 557 2.35 36.04 -64.86
N ARG A 558 1.66 35.11 -64.20
CA ARG A 558 0.32 35.31 -63.61
C ARG A 558 0.38 35.00 -62.11
N ILE A 559 -0.09 35.94 -61.30
CA ILE A 559 -0.26 35.76 -59.85
C ILE A 559 -1.35 34.68 -59.65
N ILE A 560 -1.02 33.61 -58.95
CA ILE A 560 -1.95 32.50 -58.65
C ILE A 560 -2.73 32.80 -57.37
N GLU A 561 -2.03 33.26 -56.33
CA GLU A 561 -2.60 33.52 -55.01
C GLU A 561 -1.74 34.59 -54.32
N ALA A 562 -2.40 35.51 -53.61
CA ALA A 562 -1.75 36.52 -52.79
C ALA A 562 -2.15 36.26 -51.35
N ASP A 563 -1.31 35.58 -50.60
CA ASP A 563 -1.58 35.30 -49.19
C ASP A 563 -1.18 36.54 -48.38
N ARG A 564 -2.14 37.11 -47.63
CA ARG A 564 -1.88 38.21 -46.71
C ARG A 564 -1.45 37.60 -45.38
N ASP A 565 -0.20 37.17 -45.29
CA ASP A 565 0.41 36.84 -44.01
C ASP A 565 0.45 38.13 -43.16
N GLY A 566 -0.28 38.14 -42.05
CA GLY A 566 -0.27 39.23 -41.08
C GLY A 566 0.28 38.74 -39.74
N GLU A 567 1.32 39.40 -39.22
CA GLU A 567 1.80 39.20 -37.85
C GLU A 567 1.42 40.43 -37.02
N TYR A 568 0.82 40.18 -35.85
CA TYR A 568 0.31 41.20 -34.94
C TYR A 568 1.01 41.08 -33.60
N GLU A 569 1.56 42.19 -33.13
CA GLU A 569 2.17 42.31 -31.82
C GLU A 569 1.39 43.33 -31.01
N LEU A 570 0.60 42.83 -30.07
CA LEU A 570 -0.30 43.60 -29.24
C LEU A 570 0.32 43.80 -27.85
N HIS A 571 0.44 45.06 -27.46
CA HIS A 571 0.85 45.44 -26.12
C HIS A 571 -0.39 45.69 -25.26
N THR A 572 -0.50 45.01 -24.12
CA THR A 572 -1.72 45.07 -23.31
C THR A 572 -1.97 46.43 -22.65
N GLY A 573 -0.91 47.23 -22.49
CA GLY A 573 -0.90 48.33 -21.53
C GLY A 573 -0.81 47.81 -20.09
N PHE A 574 -0.90 48.71 -19.10
CA PHE A 574 -0.84 48.35 -17.69
C PHE A 574 -2.10 47.58 -17.26
N ILE A 575 -1.91 46.41 -16.66
CA ILE A 575 -2.94 45.59 -16.04
C ILE A 575 -3.10 46.01 -14.58
N SER A 576 -4.30 46.44 -14.22
CA SER A 576 -4.57 47.16 -12.97
C SER A 576 -4.66 46.25 -11.74
N SER A 577 -4.89 44.95 -11.92
CA SER A 577 -5.04 43.99 -10.82
C SER A 577 -4.52 42.59 -11.14
N GLN A 578 -4.22 41.80 -10.09
CA GLN A 578 -3.88 40.39 -10.25
C GLN A 578 -5.04 39.57 -10.83
N ALA A 579 -6.29 39.93 -10.51
CA ALA A 579 -7.47 39.23 -11.02
C ALA A 579 -7.64 39.39 -12.54
N GLU A 580 -7.35 40.58 -13.07
CA GLU A 580 -7.30 40.80 -14.53
C GLU A 580 -6.13 40.07 -15.19
N LEU A 581 -4.98 39.96 -14.51
CA LEU A 581 -3.86 39.15 -15.01
C LEU A 581 -4.22 37.66 -15.06
N ASP A 582 -4.87 37.13 -14.02
CA ASP A 582 -5.34 35.74 -13.98
C ASP A 582 -6.40 35.47 -15.07
N TRP A 583 -7.23 36.48 -15.38
CA TRP A 583 -8.18 36.44 -16.48
C TRP A 583 -7.50 36.47 -17.84
N LEU A 584 -6.54 37.38 -18.05
CA LEU A 584 -5.70 37.43 -19.25
C LEU A 584 -4.97 36.09 -19.47
N ALA A 585 -4.53 35.44 -18.39
CA ALA A 585 -3.89 34.11 -18.46
C ALA A 585 -4.79 33.01 -19.02
N LYS A 586 -6.12 33.16 -18.99
CA LYS A 586 -7.05 32.21 -19.61
C LYS A 586 -6.93 32.19 -21.12
N LEU A 587 -6.47 33.29 -21.72
CA LEU A 587 -6.23 33.42 -23.14
C LEU A 587 -5.23 32.38 -23.64
N LEU A 588 -4.25 31.96 -22.82
CA LEU A 588 -3.29 30.90 -23.19
C LEU A 588 -3.92 29.52 -23.38
N ASN A 589 -5.11 29.28 -22.80
CA ASN A 589 -5.83 28.00 -22.91
C ASN A 589 -6.94 28.04 -23.98
N ALA A 590 -7.24 29.22 -24.52
CA ALA A 590 -8.26 29.39 -25.54
C ALA A 590 -7.76 28.85 -26.89
N LYS A 591 -8.69 28.33 -27.70
CA LYS A 591 -8.36 27.72 -29.00
C LYS A 591 -8.63 28.66 -30.18
N ARG A 592 -9.40 29.72 -29.97
CA ARG A 592 -9.91 30.59 -31.03
C ARG A 592 -9.96 32.03 -30.54
N PHE A 593 -9.49 32.94 -31.38
CA PHE A 593 -9.27 34.35 -31.03
C PHE A 593 -9.68 35.27 -32.17
N PHE A 594 -10.20 36.44 -31.81
CA PHE A 594 -10.43 37.54 -32.72
C PHE A 594 -9.87 38.83 -32.11
N LEU A 595 -9.33 39.69 -32.96
CA LEU A 595 -8.98 41.05 -32.62
C LEU A 595 -10.01 42.00 -33.22
N TYR A 596 -10.52 42.90 -32.39
CA TYR A 596 -11.28 44.06 -32.82
C TYR A 596 -10.37 45.27 -32.72
N VAL A 597 -9.95 45.77 -33.87
CA VAL A 597 -9.02 46.89 -33.97
C VAL A 597 -9.37 47.74 -35.18
N ARG A 598 -9.34 49.06 -35.02
CA ARG A 598 -9.61 50.03 -36.10
C ARG A 598 -10.95 49.79 -36.84
N GLY A 599 -11.95 49.24 -36.14
CA GLY A 599 -13.28 48.94 -36.70
C GLY A 599 -13.39 47.62 -37.46
N GLU A 600 -12.33 46.81 -37.51
CA GLU A 600 -12.34 45.49 -38.17
C GLU A 600 -12.24 44.35 -37.15
N ARG A 601 -12.95 43.24 -37.43
CA ARG A 601 -12.81 41.96 -36.75
C ARG A 601 -11.86 41.06 -37.53
N ILE A 602 -10.76 40.64 -36.91
CA ILE A 602 -9.72 39.81 -37.54
C ILE A 602 -9.58 38.51 -36.75
N GLU A 603 -9.77 37.36 -37.42
CA GLU A 603 -9.45 36.06 -36.80
C GLU A 603 -7.94 35.83 -36.76
N VAL A 604 -7.45 35.44 -35.59
CA VAL A 604 -6.01 35.29 -35.33
C VAL A 604 -5.69 34.01 -34.55
N ILE A 605 -4.44 33.57 -34.66
CA ILE A 605 -3.85 32.47 -33.91
C ILE A 605 -2.87 33.08 -32.90
N LEU A 606 -3.05 32.76 -31.62
CA LEU A 606 -2.13 33.17 -30.57
C LEU A 606 -0.79 32.43 -30.72
N MET A 607 0.30 33.19 -30.88
CA MET A 607 1.67 32.67 -30.94
C MET A 607 2.36 32.71 -29.57
N THR A 608 1.87 33.58 -28.68
CA THR A 608 2.35 33.72 -27.30
C THR A 608 2.13 32.43 -26.51
N LYS A 609 3.20 31.89 -25.91
CA LYS A 609 3.13 30.71 -25.05
C LYS A 609 3.25 31.03 -23.56
N THR A 610 3.91 32.13 -23.25
CA THR A 610 4.15 32.64 -21.90
C THR A 610 4.08 34.16 -21.95
N PHE A 611 3.60 34.80 -20.90
CA PHE A 611 3.62 36.26 -20.85
C PHE A 611 5.03 36.77 -20.56
N GLU A 612 5.61 37.45 -21.54
CA GLU A 612 6.86 38.16 -21.39
C GLU A 612 6.58 39.59 -20.89
N VAL A 613 7.25 39.98 -19.81
CA VAL A 613 7.15 41.33 -19.23
C VAL A 613 7.95 42.30 -20.08
N TYR A 614 7.41 43.49 -20.31
CA TYR A 614 8.10 44.54 -21.06
C TYR A 614 9.43 44.96 -20.38
N GLU A 615 10.55 44.83 -21.10
CA GLU A 615 11.91 44.85 -20.50
C GLU A 615 12.44 46.20 -20.02
N THR A 616 11.77 47.34 -20.21
CA THR A 616 12.37 48.63 -19.78
C THR A 616 12.17 48.99 -18.31
N ARG A 617 11.29 48.30 -17.55
CA ARG A 617 11.27 48.31 -16.06
C ARG A 617 10.59 47.04 -15.54
N LYS A 618 11.33 46.17 -14.81
CA LYS A 618 10.85 44.90 -14.20
C LYS A 618 9.72 45.02 -13.13
N HIS A 619 9.01 46.14 -13.09
CA HIS A 619 7.93 46.46 -12.14
C HIS A 619 6.63 46.93 -12.82
N ILE A 620 6.48 46.75 -14.13
CA ILE A 620 5.29 47.15 -14.88
C ILE A 620 4.46 45.90 -15.20
N ASN A 621 3.19 45.86 -14.76
CA ASN A 621 2.22 44.83 -15.10
C ASN A 621 1.74 45.01 -16.55
N ALA A 622 2.63 45.00 -17.54
CA ALA A 622 2.30 45.14 -18.95
C ALA A 622 2.96 44.02 -19.76
N TYR A 623 2.22 43.45 -20.70
CA TYR A 623 2.58 42.23 -21.38
C TYR A 623 2.51 42.38 -22.90
N ARG A 624 3.29 41.56 -23.58
CA ARG A 624 3.34 41.46 -25.04
C ARG A 624 2.63 40.19 -25.49
N LEU A 625 1.72 40.34 -26.45
CA LEU A 625 1.01 39.24 -27.08
C LEU A 625 1.29 39.23 -28.58
N GLN A 626 1.81 38.11 -29.08
CA GLN A 626 2.03 37.87 -30.49
C GLN A 626 0.90 37.00 -31.06
N PHE A 627 0.40 37.41 -32.22
CA PHE A 627 -0.60 36.70 -33.00
C PHE A 627 -0.20 36.62 -34.47
N LYS A 628 -0.69 35.58 -35.16
CA LYS A 628 -0.65 35.48 -36.62
C LYS A 628 -2.07 35.51 -37.17
N ARG A 629 -2.31 36.14 -38.32
CA ARG A 629 -3.58 36.06 -39.05
C ARG A 629 -3.93 34.59 -39.30
N ALA A 630 -5.16 34.19 -38.99
CA ALA A 630 -5.64 32.87 -39.38
C ALA A 630 -5.79 32.82 -40.91
N ILE A 631 -5.34 31.73 -41.53
CA ILE A 631 -5.61 31.44 -42.93
C ILE A 631 -7.02 30.86 -42.95
N VAL A 632 -7.98 31.60 -43.51
CA VAL A 632 -9.40 31.24 -43.59
C VAL A 632 -9.66 30.39 -44.82
#